data_AF-A0A8W8KHS5-F1
#
_entry.id   AF-A0A8W8KHS5-F1
#
_cell.length_a   1.000
_cell.length_b   1.000
_cell.length_c   1.000
_cell.angle_alpha   90.00
_cell.angle_beta   90.00
_cell.angle_gamma   90.00
#
_symmetry.space_group_name_H-M   'P 1'
#
loop_
_entity.id
_entity.type
_entity.pdbx_description
1 polymer ?
#
loop_
_entity_poly.entity_id
_entity_poly.type
_entity_poly.pdbx_seq_one_letter_code
_entity_poly.pdbx_strand_id
1 'polypeptide(L)'
;MALSMIESLFSQASYTSQEEIDRICQGVLENLYAPDKTNECMNQLRQLYFILQASHTEPCLPRNMISTLVNMVSSMDHDKTKECLLCEQILAELLPREQEDLGSDFYPSSNYQNATSSANCFPLYLMQGNKKFCLADVIPHAVRWMSSGKEDFNVQRQAFCFLVSLQVLHNRLVNEETMKTVNSTASDWLMNASLYQLPNPYTINPFKKDQAPVVNEVDGTPSRNFFTVLNIGQYYTNDQFLNIYSFSMLYKWLYHSQTSTEEALDVASKSAHVFKSLVDKSIDYCFRILDQCERKPKVSSDIDLQNCCLLEVVNILDMICKIEPGHVARVFQEVRRLYQRLMHELDKPRLLIPVLQFFLNHGKSVEHDPQEAYTLFFHKLLTQCYLDPAFSFDTITFIKDNLETLCHNTNVLSTYFPNILKMLAWNPRSYLADFEEILPALMSPNTAIEVFHMLLDLPCVTVALEITERCKKSEVQTLSTEAEPTSSLSAFQSALYRPMFNFFTRVEGGHGDTINRLSLFHNILGDMNQHPRVLVCSQVVPVLLRIWFDVVLDDASSDFLSHLIPVLLERTAFLYNIPGYQGDVRKVLAENVVHLLKKYPEILYDQASEIKDFLISPRNISGREEFFANLVWCVGELCSVRHDNRCTAETITRFFDTLEVLTYELSGMSSANLKEEISNPSKIICMLMSSISKLASKCQDLIPRSILLLTKVAKQQQTSFLDTEIKDAVVGRAQELINLLKLPNFANVVLNPDDEIETGRWHRDNTSLPITLRCVQHILS
;
A
#
# COMPACT_ATOMS: atom_id res chain seq x y z
N MET A 1 1.97 -21.32 26.46
CA MET A 1 2.80 -22.55 26.54
C MET A 1 3.58 -22.82 25.27
N ALA A 2 2.97 -22.85 24.07
CA ALA A 2 3.72 -23.03 22.82
C ALA A 2 4.66 -21.84 22.49
N LEU A 3 4.18 -20.60 22.61
CA LEU A 3 4.98 -19.39 22.37
C LEU A 3 6.18 -19.25 23.32
N SER A 4 6.00 -19.54 24.62
CA SER A 4 7.08 -19.50 25.61
C SER A 4 8.15 -20.58 25.40
N MET A 5 7.79 -21.74 24.85
CA MET A 5 8.78 -22.76 24.45
C MET A 5 9.59 -22.32 23.23
N ILE A 6 8.94 -21.67 22.26
CA ILE A 6 9.60 -21.13 21.07
C ILE A 6 10.59 -20.03 21.48
N GLU A 7 10.17 -19.07 22.30
CA GLU A 7 11.06 -18.02 22.83
C GLU A 7 12.27 -18.59 23.59
N SER A 8 12.06 -19.64 24.39
CA SER A 8 13.15 -20.32 25.09
C SER A 8 14.14 -21.01 24.14
N LEU A 9 13.67 -21.59 23.04
CA LEU A 9 14.52 -22.24 22.03
C LEU A 9 15.35 -21.21 21.25
N PHE A 10 14.74 -20.09 20.85
CA PHE A 10 15.46 -18.98 20.22
C PHE A 10 16.50 -18.40 21.18
N SER A 11 16.13 -18.16 22.44
CA SER A 11 17.08 -17.65 23.44
C SER A 11 18.26 -18.61 23.65
N GLN A 12 18.03 -19.93 23.72
CA GLN A 12 19.11 -20.91 23.82
C GLN A 12 20.02 -20.90 22.61
N ALA A 13 19.47 -20.85 21.39
CA ALA A 13 20.26 -20.82 20.17
C ALA A 13 21.10 -19.54 20.04
N SER A 14 20.53 -18.38 20.43
CA SER A 14 21.20 -17.07 20.35
C SER A 14 22.45 -16.93 21.24
N TYR A 15 22.55 -17.71 22.33
CA TYR A 15 23.69 -17.69 23.27
C TYR A 15 24.57 -18.95 23.19
N THR A 16 24.47 -19.74 22.13
CA THR A 16 25.30 -20.95 21.94
C THR A 16 26.78 -20.58 21.87
N SER A 17 27.62 -21.29 22.62
CA SER A 17 29.07 -21.03 22.65
C SER A 17 29.78 -21.60 21.42
N GLN A 18 30.91 -21.00 21.02
CA GLN A 18 31.72 -21.52 19.90
C GLN A 18 32.19 -22.97 20.14
N GLU A 19 32.48 -23.35 21.39
CA GLU A 19 32.85 -24.73 21.74
C GLU A 19 31.71 -25.73 21.52
N GLU A 20 30.45 -25.31 21.65
CA GLU A 20 29.28 -26.13 21.32
C GLU A 20 29.11 -26.28 19.83
N ILE A 21 29.32 -25.20 19.08
CA ILE A 21 29.29 -25.21 17.61
C ILE A 21 30.38 -26.14 17.08
N ASP A 22 31.61 -26.05 17.58
CA ASP A 22 32.72 -26.92 17.19
C ASP A 22 32.42 -28.40 17.48
N ARG A 23 31.80 -28.70 18.63
CA ARG A 23 31.35 -30.07 18.97
C ARG A 23 30.29 -30.60 18.02
N ILE A 24 29.31 -29.76 17.63
CA ILE A 24 28.29 -30.13 16.64
C ILE A 24 28.96 -30.41 15.29
N CYS A 25 29.89 -29.55 14.86
CA CYS A 25 30.61 -29.70 13.60
C CYS A 25 31.45 -30.98 13.57
N GLN A 26 32.17 -31.28 14.65
CA GLN A 26 32.91 -32.53 14.77
C GLN A 26 31.97 -33.75 14.71
N GLY A 27 30.83 -33.68 15.39
CA GLY A 27 29.80 -34.72 15.33
C GLY A 27 29.28 -34.95 13.91
N VAL A 28 29.03 -33.90 13.14
CA VAL A 28 28.65 -34.02 11.73
C VAL A 28 29.75 -34.69 10.92
N LEU A 29 31.00 -34.24 11.06
CA LEU A 29 32.14 -34.81 10.32
C LEU A 29 32.32 -36.32 10.58
N GLU A 30 32.09 -36.77 11.82
CA GLU A 30 32.18 -38.18 12.21
C GLU A 30 30.98 -39.01 11.71
N ASN A 31 29.78 -38.43 11.70
CA ASN A 31 28.54 -39.16 11.47
C ASN A 31 28.07 -39.13 10.00
N LEU A 32 28.52 -38.16 9.18
CA LEU A 32 28.00 -37.90 7.84
C LEU A 32 28.13 -39.09 6.87
N TYR A 33 29.22 -39.85 6.97
CA TYR A 33 29.47 -41.02 6.11
C TYR A 33 29.13 -42.35 6.78
N ALA A 34 28.61 -42.33 8.01
CA ALA A 34 28.24 -43.53 8.75
C ALA A 34 26.77 -43.91 8.49
N PRO A 35 26.47 -45.02 7.78
CA PRO A 35 25.11 -45.38 7.39
C PRO A 35 24.17 -45.62 8.57
N ASP A 36 24.69 -46.07 9.71
CA ASP A 36 23.91 -46.34 10.92
C ASP A 36 23.57 -45.07 11.73
N LYS A 37 24.15 -43.91 11.38
CA LYS A 37 24.04 -42.65 12.14
C LYS A 37 23.41 -41.49 11.37
N THR A 38 22.75 -41.77 10.25
CA THR A 38 22.10 -40.76 9.39
C THR A 38 21.14 -39.83 10.16
N ASN A 39 20.32 -40.38 11.06
CA ASN A 39 19.39 -39.60 11.87
C ASN A 39 20.09 -38.65 12.86
N GLU A 40 21.22 -39.08 13.43
CA GLU A 40 22.01 -38.28 14.35
C GLU A 40 22.67 -37.11 13.59
N CYS A 41 23.29 -37.40 12.44
CA CYS A 41 23.86 -36.39 11.55
C CYS A 41 22.82 -35.36 11.11
N MET A 42 21.62 -35.80 10.72
CA MET A 42 20.53 -34.88 10.31
C MET A 42 20.07 -33.96 11.44
N ASN A 43 20.01 -34.46 12.68
CA ASN A 43 19.67 -33.62 13.83
C ASN A 43 20.77 -32.60 14.12
N GLN A 44 22.04 -32.99 14.01
CA GLN A 44 23.19 -32.10 14.19
C GLN A 44 23.21 -31.00 13.11
N LEU A 45 22.95 -31.33 11.84
CA LEU A 45 22.84 -30.34 10.76
C LEU A 45 21.67 -29.36 10.98
N ARG A 46 20.50 -29.84 11.42
CA ARG A 46 19.35 -28.97 11.72
C ARG A 46 19.63 -28.03 12.88
N GLN A 47 20.28 -28.55 13.92
CA GLN A 47 20.70 -27.77 15.07
C GLN A 47 21.69 -26.69 14.65
N LEU A 48 22.69 -27.04 13.83
CA LEU A 48 23.65 -26.09 13.29
C LEU A 48 22.96 -24.99 12.46
N TYR A 49 22.08 -25.36 11.52
CA TYR A 49 21.30 -24.40 10.73
C TYR A 49 20.49 -23.43 11.61
N PHE A 50 19.78 -23.95 12.61
CA PHE A 50 18.99 -23.12 13.54
C PHE A 50 19.86 -22.16 14.35
N ILE A 51 21.02 -22.63 14.84
CA ILE A 51 21.99 -21.77 15.54
C ILE A 51 22.46 -20.64 14.63
N LEU A 52 22.81 -20.94 13.37
CA LEU A 52 23.30 -19.92 12.43
C LEU A 52 22.28 -18.80 12.16
N GLN A 53 20.98 -19.12 12.14
CA GLN A 53 19.91 -18.16 11.95
C GLN A 53 19.59 -17.34 13.21
N ALA A 54 19.74 -17.93 14.41
CA ALA A 54 19.36 -17.29 15.66
C ALA A 54 20.51 -16.58 16.39
N SER A 55 21.76 -16.82 15.99
CA SER A 55 22.95 -16.29 16.68
C SER A 55 23.07 -14.76 16.56
N HIS A 56 23.40 -14.09 17.67
CA HIS A 56 23.74 -12.66 17.70
C HIS A 56 25.21 -12.37 17.43
N THR A 57 26.06 -13.39 17.47
CA THR A 57 27.49 -13.33 17.12
C THR A 57 27.69 -13.99 15.75
N GLU A 58 28.83 -13.75 15.10
CA GLU A 58 29.20 -14.44 13.84
C GLU A 58 29.89 -15.77 14.18
N PRO A 59 29.17 -16.91 14.23
CA PRO A 59 29.80 -18.21 14.44
C PRO A 59 30.74 -18.55 13.29
N CYS A 60 31.94 -19.04 13.63
CA CYS A 60 32.95 -19.44 12.67
C CYS A 60 32.95 -20.96 12.51
N LEU A 61 32.84 -21.46 11.28
CA LEU A 61 32.91 -22.89 11.02
C LEU A 61 34.34 -23.34 10.70
N PRO A 62 34.77 -24.51 11.22
CA PRO A 62 36.05 -25.10 10.84
C PRO A 62 36.17 -25.30 9.32
N ARG A 63 37.33 -24.99 8.72
CA ARG A 63 37.55 -25.11 7.26
C ARG A 63 37.28 -26.52 6.71
N ASN A 64 37.62 -27.55 7.49
CA ASN A 64 37.31 -28.94 7.12
C ASN A 64 35.79 -29.17 7.05
N MET A 65 35.02 -28.63 8.01
CA MET A 65 33.55 -28.68 7.96
C MET A 65 33.01 -27.98 6.72
N ILE A 66 33.46 -26.75 6.43
CA ILE A 66 33.05 -26.02 5.22
C ILE A 66 33.39 -26.83 3.95
N SER A 67 34.59 -27.40 3.86
CA SER A 67 34.98 -28.22 2.71
C SER A 67 34.11 -29.48 2.56
N THR A 68 33.70 -30.09 3.67
CA THR A 68 32.80 -31.26 3.66
C THR A 68 31.40 -30.87 3.22
N LEU A 69 30.86 -29.75 3.71
CA LEU A 69 29.56 -29.23 3.28
C LEU A 69 29.57 -28.92 1.78
N VAL A 70 30.62 -28.25 1.29
CA VAL A 70 30.82 -27.95 -0.13
C VAL A 70 30.87 -29.24 -0.95
N ASN A 71 31.66 -30.23 -0.54
CA ASN A 71 31.74 -31.51 -1.25
C ASN A 71 30.39 -32.24 -1.30
N MET A 72 29.61 -32.19 -0.22
CA MET A 72 28.25 -32.75 -0.21
C MET A 72 27.37 -32.06 -1.25
N VAL A 73 27.35 -30.72 -1.26
CA VAL A 73 26.58 -29.94 -2.27
C VAL A 73 27.10 -30.18 -3.68
N SER A 74 28.42 -30.24 -3.92
CA SER A 74 28.97 -30.52 -5.23
C SER A 74 28.61 -31.93 -5.72
N SER A 75 28.59 -32.92 -4.82
CA SER A 75 28.29 -34.31 -5.19
C SER A 75 26.79 -34.56 -5.45
N MET A 76 25.89 -33.87 -4.74
CA MET A 76 24.43 -34.11 -4.73
C MET A 76 24.07 -35.60 -4.77
N ASP A 77 24.55 -36.36 -3.79
CA ASP A 77 24.27 -37.79 -3.69
C ASP A 77 22.76 -38.05 -3.53
N HIS A 78 22.19 -38.84 -4.44
CA HIS A 78 20.76 -39.17 -4.44
C HIS A 78 20.32 -39.84 -3.14
N ASP A 79 21.17 -40.70 -2.54
CA ASP A 79 20.85 -41.40 -1.30
C ASP A 79 20.84 -40.46 -0.07
N LYS A 80 21.44 -39.27 -0.19
CA LYS A 80 21.59 -38.26 0.87
C LYS A 80 21.06 -36.89 0.47
N THR A 81 20.01 -36.86 -0.35
CA THR A 81 19.45 -35.61 -0.90
C THR A 81 19.07 -34.61 0.20
N LYS A 82 18.54 -35.07 1.35
CA LYS A 82 18.09 -34.20 2.45
C LYS A 82 19.26 -33.54 3.17
N GLU A 83 20.32 -34.31 3.39
CA GLU A 83 21.58 -33.85 3.97
C GLU A 83 22.21 -32.81 3.04
N CYS A 84 22.27 -33.09 1.73
CA CYS A 84 22.83 -32.17 0.74
C CYS A 84 22.09 -30.82 0.73
N LEU A 85 20.75 -30.83 0.68
CA LEU A 85 19.95 -29.61 0.70
C LEU A 85 20.14 -28.82 2.00
N LEU A 86 20.25 -29.50 3.14
CA LEU A 86 20.51 -28.83 4.42
C LEU A 86 21.93 -28.24 4.49
N CYS A 87 22.92 -28.93 3.92
CA CYS A 87 24.28 -28.39 3.75
C CYS A 87 24.28 -27.13 2.88
N GLU A 88 23.49 -27.12 1.79
CA GLU A 88 23.31 -25.95 0.92
C GLU A 88 22.71 -24.77 1.70
N GLN A 89 21.66 -24.99 2.50
CA GLN A 89 21.05 -23.93 3.32
C GLN A 89 22.00 -23.40 4.41
N ILE A 90 22.79 -24.28 5.04
CA ILE A 90 23.83 -23.88 5.99
C ILE A 90 24.86 -22.98 5.30
N LEU A 91 25.36 -23.38 4.12
CA LEU A 91 26.31 -22.58 3.36
C LEU A 91 25.69 -21.25 2.88
N ALA A 92 24.41 -21.23 2.50
CA ALA A 92 23.72 -20.03 2.08
C ALA A 92 23.63 -18.96 3.19
N GLU A 93 23.55 -19.36 4.47
CA GLU A 93 23.59 -18.44 5.61
C GLU A 93 24.99 -17.92 5.96
N LEU A 94 26.02 -18.64 5.54
CA LEU A 94 27.42 -18.36 5.88
C LEU A 94 28.12 -17.48 4.84
N LEU A 95 27.94 -17.78 3.55
CA LEU A 95 28.65 -17.14 2.45
C LEU A 95 28.41 -15.62 2.28
N PRO A 96 27.25 -15.06 2.65
CA PRO A 96 27.05 -13.61 2.66
C PRO A 96 27.94 -12.87 3.68
N ARG A 97 28.62 -13.55 4.61
CA ARG A 97 29.49 -12.94 5.64
C ARG A 97 30.88 -12.60 5.06
N GLU A 98 31.58 -11.60 5.61
CA GLU A 98 32.83 -11.06 5.00
C GLU A 98 34.06 -11.96 5.22
N GLN A 99 34.04 -12.84 6.22
CA GLN A 99 35.22 -13.57 6.70
C GLN A 99 35.46 -14.92 6.01
N GLU A 100 34.48 -15.46 5.27
CA GLU A 100 34.54 -16.82 4.75
C GLU A 100 34.95 -16.87 3.27
N ASP A 101 36.18 -17.35 3.03
CA ASP A 101 36.73 -17.63 1.70
C ASP A 101 36.74 -19.14 1.43
N LEU A 102 36.05 -19.58 0.37
CA LEU A 102 36.05 -20.98 -0.08
C LEU A 102 37.31 -21.34 -0.92
N GLY A 103 38.17 -20.36 -1.24
CA GLY A 103 39.41 -20.57 -1.98
C GLY A 103 39.20 -20.69 -3.50
N SER A 104 40.31 -20.61 -4.26
CA SER A 104 40.28 -20.67 -5.74
C SER A 104 39.82 -22.01 -6.30
N ASP A 105 39.99 -23.10 -5.54
CA ASP A 105 39.70 -24.46 -5.99
C ASP A 105 38.21 -24.79 -5.99
N PHE A 106 37.40 -24.01 -5.25
CA PHE A 106 35.94 -24.11 -5.26
C PHE A 106 35.33 -23.60 -6.56
N TYR A 107 35.97 -22.62 -7.20
CA TYR A 107 35.49 -22.05 -8.45
C TYR A 107 35.96 -22.86 -9.66
N PRO A 108 35.18 -22.85 -10.76
CA PRO A 108 35.59 -23.47 -12.00
C PRO A 108 36.81 -22.77 -12.61
N SER A 109 37.96 -23.44 -12.52
CA SER A 109 39.27 -22.88 -12.90
C SER A 109 39.94 -23.57 -14.09
N SER A 110 39.33 -24.59 -14.71
CA SER A 110 39.85 -25.21 -15.94
C SER A 110 38.82 -26.06 -16.72
N ASN A 111 39.13 -26.34 -18.00
CA ASN A 111 38.33 -27.13 -18.95
C ASN A 111 37.99 -28.59 -18.54
N TYR A 112 38.48 -29.08 -17.39
CA TYR A 112 38.42 -30.48 -16.97
C TYR A 112 37.59 -30.74 -15.70
N GLN A 113 36.85 -29.76 -15.19
CA GLN A 113 35.95 -29.99 -14.06
C GLN A 113 34.65 -30.71 -14.48
N ASN A 114 34.12 -31.53 -13.57
CA ASN A 114 32.83 -32.19 -13.75
C ASN A 114 31.70 -31.16 -13.75
N ALA A 115 31.07 -30.95 -14.91
CA ALA A 115 30.03 -29.95 -15.11
C ALA A 115 28.86 -30.11 -14.12
N THR A 116 28.49 -31.34 -13.79
CA THR A 116 27.44 -31.64 -12.80
C THR A 116 27.80 -31.10 -11.42
N SER A 117 29.03 -31.32 -10.96
CA SER A 117 29.44 -30.90 -9.63
C SER A 117 29.50 -29.39 -9.49
N SER A 118 29.99 -28.71 -10.51
CA SER A 118 30.01 -27.24 -10.54
C SER A 118 28.61 -26.64 -10.66
N ALA A 119 27.72 -27.26 -11.45
CA ALA A 119 26.36 -26.76 -11.63
C ALA A 119 25.50 -26.87 -10.36
N ASN A 120 25.71 -27.91 -9.54
CA ASN A 120 25.11 -28.03 -8.22
C ASN A 120 25.49 -26.87 -7.27
N CYS A 121 26.65 -26.24 -7.49
CA CYS A 121 27.14 -25.13 -6.66
C CYS A 121 26.71 -23.74 -7.16
N PHE A 122 25.92 -23.62 -8.24
CA PHE A 122 25.45 -22.32 -8.74
C PHE A 122 24.76 -21.44 -7.69
N PRO A 123 23.86 -21.96 -6.83
CA PRO A 123 23.26 -21.14 -5.76
C PRO A 123 24.32 -20.54 -4.84
N LEU A 124 25.36 -21.30 -4.49
CA LEU A 124 26.45 -20.85 -3.63
C LEU A 124 27.29 -19.75 -4.29
N TYR A 125 27.57 -19.88 -5.59
CA TYR A 125 28.27 -18.83 -6.35
C TYR A 125 27.46 -17.52 -6.36
N LEU A 126 26.15 -17.59 -6.54
CA LEU A 126 25.28 -16.41 -6.50
C LEU A 126 25.28 -15.75 -5.11
N MET A 127 25.24 -16.54 -4.03
CA MET A 127 25.24 -16.01 -2.66
C MET A 127 26.54 -15.28 -2.28
N GLN A 128 27.69 -15.70 -2.83
CA GLN A 128 28.94 -14.97 -2.66
C GLN A 128 28.98 -13.65 -3.45
N GLY A 129 28.12 -13.51 -4.47
CA GLY A 129 28.04 -12.36 -5.33
C GLY A 129 29.36 -12.04 -6.03
N ASN A 130 29.60 -10.76 -6.32
CA ASN A 130 30.82 -10.30 -6.98
C ASN A 130 32.00 -10.03 -6.03
N LYS A 131 31.96 -10.49 -4.77
CA LYS A 131 32.96 -10.15 -3.74
C LYS A 131 34.41 -10.43 -4.15
N LYS A 132 34.63 -11.37 -5.08
CA LYS A 132 35.96 -11.80 -5.54
C LYS A 132 36.13 -11.79 -7.06
N PHE A 133 35.22 -11.15 -7.80
CA PHE A 133 35.16 -11.28 -9.27
C PHE A 133 34.98 -12.73 -9.78
N CYS A 134 34.68 -13.68 -8.88
CA CYS A 134 34.56 -15.11 -9.20
C CYS A 134 33.37 -15.42 -10.12
N LEU A 135 32.29 -14.63 -10.05
CA LEU A 135 31.16 -14.79 -10.97
C LEU A 135 31.59 -14.55 -12.42
N ALA A 136 32.53 -13.63 -12.67
CA ALA A 136 33.06 -13.40 -14.02
C ALA A 136 33.73 -14.65 -14.60
N ASP A 137 34.39 -15.45 -13.76
CA ASP A 137 35.03 -16.70 -14.16
C ASP A 137 34.01 -17.85 -14.34
N VAL A 138 32.90 -17.84 -13.60
CA VAL A 138 31.84 -18.86 -13.70
C VAL A 138 30.96 -18.66 -14.94
N ILE A 139 30.71 -17.42 -15.36
CA ILE A 139 29.79 -17.08 -16.47
C ILE A 139 30.13 -17.82 -17.78
N PRO A 140 31.38 -17.79 -18.29
CA PRO A 140 31.72 -18.49 -19.54
C PRO A 140 31.45 -20.00 -19.48
N HIS A 141 31.63 -20.62 -18.31
CA HIS A 141 31.36 -22.03 -18.10
C HIS A 141 29.86 -22.31 -18.17
N ALA A 142 29.04 -21.52 -17.48
CA ALA A 142 27.58 -21.65 -17.53
C ALA A 142 27.05 -21.48 -18.97
N VAL A 143 27.55 -20.48 -19.70
CA VAL A 143 27.18 -20.24 -21.11
C VAL A 143 27.58 -21.42 -22.00
N ARG A 144 28.79 -21.97 -21.83
CA ARG A 144 29.25 -23.15 -22.57
C ARG A 144 28.40 -24.37 -22.26
N TRP A 145 28.10 -24.64 -20.99
CA TRP A 145 27.31 -25.80 -20.59
C TRP A 145 25.88 -25.72 -21.12
N MET A 146 25.27 -24.53 -21.10
CA MET A 146 23.97 -24.29 -21.70
C MET A 146 23.97 -24.57 -23.22
N SER A 147 24.90 -23.96 -23.96
CA SER A 147 24.88 -23.91 -25.44
C SER A 147 25.52 -25.10 -26.15
N SER A 148 26.37 -25.89 -25.48
CA SER A 148 27.16 -26.93 -26.16
C SER A 148 26.34 -28.12 -26.67
N GLY A 149 25.15 -28.36 -26.12
CA GLY A 149 24.31 -29.53 -26.40
C GLY A 149 24.95 -30.88 -26.02
N LYS A 150 26.09 -30.87 -25.31
CA LYS A 150 26.85 -32.07 -24.94
C LYS A 150 26.66 -32.48 -23.48
N GLU A 151 26.23 -31.55 -22.65
CA GLU A 151 26.04 -31.77 -21.22
C GLU A 151 24.69 -32.43 -20.92
N ASP A 152 24.56 -33.02 -19.74
CA ASP A 152 23.28 -33.55 -19.27
C ASP A 152 22.23 -32.44 -19.12
N PHE A 153 20.97 -32.83 -19.29
CA PHE A 153 19.80 -31.98 -19.11
C PHE A 153 19.85 -31.17 -17.81
N ASN A 154 20.21 -31.78 -16.68
CA ASN A 154 20.21 -31.10 -15.39
C ASN A 154 21.23 -29.96 -15.35
N VAL A 155 22.40 -30.15 -15.96
CA VAL A 155 23.46 -29.14 -16.06
C VAL A 155 22.99 -27.97 -16.92
N GLN A 156 22.40 -28.26 -18.08
CA GLN A 156 21.87 -27.23 -18.98
C GLN A 156 20.76 -26.40 -18.31
N ARG A 157 19.82 -27.07 -17.63
CA ARG A 157 18.75 -26.43 -16.86
C ARG A 157 19.33 -25.54 -15.75
N GLN A 158 20.22 -26.07 -14.93
CA GLN A 158 20.83 -25.34 -13.81
C GLN A 158 21.63 -24.13 -14.32
N ALA A 159 22.39 -24.29 -15.41
CA ALA A 159 23.15 -23.21 -16.03
C ALA A 159 22.23 -22.09 -16.53
N PHE A 160 21.12 -22.42 -17.18
CA PHE A 160 20.15 -21.41 -17.60
C PHE A 160 19.49 -20.69 -16.41
N CYS A 161 19.05 -21.43 -15.38
CA CYS A 161 18.52 -20.84 -14.15
C CYS A 161 19.53 -19.91 -13.46
N PHE A 162 20.81 -20.30 -13.44
CA PHE A 162 21.90 -19.48 -12.91
C PHE A 162 22.07 -18.18 -13.70
N LEU A 163 22.11 -18.25 -15.04
CA LEU A 163 22.27 -17.07 -15.90
C LEU A 163 21.08 -16.11 -15.77
N VAL A 164 19.85 -16.62 -15.65
CA VAL A 164 18.66 -15.79 -15.39
C VAL A 164 18.76 -15.13 -14.01
N SER A 165 19.12 -15.89 -12.98
CA SER A 165 19.29 -15.35 -11.61
C SER A 165 20.41 -14.33 -11.53
N LEU A 166 21.50 -14.55 -12.27
CA LEU A 166 22.59 -13.60 -12.42
C LEU A 166 22.13 -12.30 -13.09
N GLN A 167 21.25 -12.38 -14.10
CA GLN A 167 20.66 -11.19 -14.71
C GLN A 167 19.79 -10.42 -13.71
N VAL A 168 19.07 -11.11 -12.81
CA VAL A 168 18.25 -10.46 -11.77
C VAL A 168 19.11 -9.78 -10.71
N LEU A 169 20.15 -10.46 -10.21
CA LEU A 169 20.92 -10.02 -9.04
C LEU A 169 22.18 -9.21 -9.39
N HIS A 170 22.79 -9.48 -10.55
CA HIS A 170 24.10 -8.96 -10.96
C HIS A 170 24.17 -8.64 -12.46
N ASN A 171 23.16 -7.93 -12.99
CA ASN A 171 23.01 -7.61 -14.42
C ASN A 171 24.28 -7.05 -15.12
N ARG A 172 25.12 -6.28 -14.42
CA ARG A 172 26.34 -5.67 -14.97
C ARG A 172 27.40 -6.68 -15.43
N LEU A 173 27.33 -7.93 -14.96
CA LEU A 173 28.31 -8.97 -15.31
C LEU A 173 27.97 -9.69 -16.62
N VAL A 174 26.72 -9.55 -17.11
CA VAL A 174 26.26 -10.22 -18.33
C VAL A 174 26.54 -9.33 -19.53
N ASN A 175 27.44 -9.77 -20.41
CA ASN A 175 27.82 -9.02 -21.61
C ASN A 175 26.95 -9.40 -22.83
N GLU A 176 27.05 -8.59 -23.90
CA GLU A 176 26.25 -8.76 -25.12
C GLU A 176 26.42 -10.14 -25.79
N GLU A 177 27.64 -10.69 -25.78
CA GLU A 177 27.94 -11.99 -26.36
C GLU A 177 27.27 -13.14 -25.59
N THR A 178 27.29 -13.06 -24.26
CA THR A 178 26.56 -13.96 -23.37
C THR A 178 25.07 -13.89 -23.68
N MET A 179 24.51 -12.69 -23.77
CA MET A 179 23.09 -12.50 -24.06
C MET A 179 22.70 -13.10 -25.42
N LYS A 180 23.49 -12.88 -26.47
CA LYS A 180 23.24 -13.47 -27.80
C LYS A 180 23.22 -15.00 -27.76
N THR A 181 24.16 -15.60 -27.03
CA THR A 181 24.27 -17.06 -26.92
C THR A 181 23.09 -17.65 -26.14
N VAL A 182 22.72 -17.02 -25.02
CA VAL A 182 21.54 -17.42 -24.22
C VAL A 182 20.26 -17.26 -25.04
N ASN A 183 20.09 -16.12 -25.71
CA ASN A 183 18.94 -15.83 -26.57
C ASN A 183 18.79 -16.85 -27.69
N SER A 184 19.87 -17.18 -28.39
CA SER A 184 19.86 -18.17 -29.46
C SER A 184 19.51 -19.56 -28.93
N THR A 185 20.07 -19.96 -27.79
CA THR A 185 19.85 -21.29 -27.20
C THR A 185 18.42 -21.42 -26.68
N ALA A 186 17.91 -20.42 -25.95
CA ALA A 186 16.52 -20.38 -25.47
C ALA A 186 15.51 -20.37 -26.64
N SER A 187 15.81 -19.65 -27.73
CA SER A 187 14.98 -19.66 -28.94
C SER A 187 14.88 -21.05 -29.56
N ASP A 188 16.01 -21.78 -29.60
CA ASP A 188 16.07 -23.15 -30.10
C ASP A 188 15.24 -24.09 -29.23
N TRP A 189 15.41 -24.02 -27.90
CA TRP A 189 14.64 -24.83 -26.95
C TRP A 189 13.13 -24.55 -27.02
N LEU A 190 12.71 -23.31 -27.25
CA LEU A 190 11.30 -22.95 -27.41
C LEU A 190 10.66 -23.54 -28.69
N MET A 191 11.41 -23.65 -29.78
CA MET A 191 10.84 -23.96 -31.10
C MET A 191 11.08 -25.41 -31.55
N ASN A 192 12.14 -26.05 -31.09
CA ASN A 192 12.63 -27.32 -31.65
C ASN A 192 12.50 -28.51 -30.70
N ALA A 193 11.69 -28.40 -29.64
CA ALA A 193 11.37 -29.53 -28.78
C ALA A 193 10.51 -30.59 -29.51
N SER A 194 10.77 -31.85 -29.19
CA SER A 194 10.19 -33.02 -29.82
C SER A 194 8.68 -33.13 -29.56
N LEU A 195 7.96 -33.67 -30.55
CA LEU A 195 6.52 -33.95 -30.44
C LEU A 195 6.23 -35.38 -29.97
N TYR A 196 7.25 -36.19 -29.81
CA TYR A 196 7.13 -37.58 -29.41
C TYR A 196 7.58 -37.71 -27.97
N GLN A 197 6.72 -38.27 -27.12
CA GLN A 197 7.06 -38.49 -25.72
C GLN A 197 7.89 -39.77 -25.55
N LEU A 198 8.55 -39.92 -24.40
CA LEU A 198 9.29 -41.15 -24.10
C LEU A 198 8.34 -42.37 -24.02
N PRO A 199 8.81 -43.55 -24.43
CA PRO A 199 8.03 -44.78 -24.25
C PRO A 199 7.78 -45.00 -22.76
N ASN A 200 6.63 -45.59 -22.42
CA ASN A 200 6.27 -45.87 -21.04
C ASN A 200 7.32 -46.83 -20.41
N PRO A 201 8.04 -46.40 -19.37
CA PRO A 201 9.12 -47.19 -18.75
C PRO A 201 8.63 -48.48 -18.09
N TYR A 202 7.31 -48.61 -17.87
CA TYR A 202 6.69 -49.77 -17.20
C TYR A 202 6.07 -50.80 -18.16
N THR A 203 6.09 -50.55 -19.48
CA THR A 203 5.58 -51.50 -20.48
C THR A 203 6.69 -51.92 -21.44
N ILE A 204 7.18 -53.15 -21.29
CA ILE A 204 8.12 -53.77 -22.23
C ILE A 204 7.29 -54.60 -23.22
N ASN A 205 7.03 -54.07 -24.41
CA ASN A 205 6.37 -54.83 -25.50
C ASN A 205 7.41 -55.23 -26.56
N PRO A 206 7.99 -56.44 -26.50
CA PRO A 206 9.07 -56.87 -27.39
C PRO A 206 8.64 -57.10 -28.86
N PHE A 207 7.35 -57.03 -29.19
CA PHE A 207 6.81 -57.37 -30.52
C PHE A 207 6.15 -56.21 -31.27
N LYS A 208 6.09 -55.00 -30.69
CA LYS A 208 5.70 -53.79 -31.43
C LYS A 208 6.94 -52.92 -31.63
N LYS A 209 7.19 -52.50 -32.87
CA LYS A 209 7.89 -51.23 -33.11
C LYS A 209 6.92 -50.14 -32.63
N ASP A 210 6.88 -49.90 -31.31
CA ASP A 210 6.05 -48.86 -30.74
C ASP A 210 6.55 -47.53 -31.31
N GLN A 211 5.80 -46.95 -32.25
CA GLN A 211 5.98 -45.55 -32.60
C GLN A 211 5.75 -44.78 -31.30
N ALA A 212 6.77 -44.04 -30.86
CA ALA A 212 6.67 -43.21 -29.68
C ALA A 212 5.39 -42.36 -29.79
N PRO A 213 4.51 -42.37 -28.78
CA PRO A 213 3.22 -41.70 -28.90
C PRO A 213 3.44 -40.19 -28.97
N VAL A 214 2.76 -39.54 -29.91
CA VAL A 214 2.78 -38.08 -30.03
C VAL A 214 2.17 -37.47 -28.76
N VAL A 215 2.71 -36.33 -28.31
CA VAL A 215 2.08 -35.54 -27.25
C VAL A 215 0.70 -35.05 -27.70
N ASN A 216 -0.21 -34.86 -26.75
CA ASN A 216 -1.53 -34.37 -27.06
C ASN A 216 -1.63 -32.85 -26.84
N GLU A 217 -2.63 -32.25 -27.46
CA GLU A 217 -3.18 -30.97 -27.07
C GLU A 217 -4.03 -31.15 -25.81
N VAL A 218 -4.35 -30.05 -25.13
CA VAL A 218 -5.16 -30.04 -23.90
C VAL A 218 -6.54 -30.71 -24.04
N ASP A 219 -7.10 -30.74 -25.25
CA ASP A 219 -8.37 -31.41 -25.57
C ASP A 219 -8.22 -32.93 -25.81
N GLY A 220 -6.99 -33.45 -25.77
CA GLY A 220 -6.65 -34.85 -26.01
C GLY A 220 -6.43 -35.22 -27.47
N THR A 221 -6.48 -34.26 -28.41
CA THR A 221 -6.11 -34.49 -29.82
C THR A 221 -4.59 -34.58 -29.97
N PRO A 222 -4.04 -35.38 -30.90
CA PRO A 222 -2.60 -35.45 -31.11
C PRO A 222 -2.06 -34.13 -31.66
N SER A 223 -0.95 -33.63 -31.10
CA SER A 223 -0.35 -32.38 -31.54
C SER A 223 0.24 -32.50 -32.95
N ARG A 224 0.11 -31.44 -33.75
CA ARG A 224 0.54 -31.39 -35.16
C ARG A 224 1.57 -30.31 -35.45
N ASN A 225 1.93 -29.55 -34.44
CA ASN A 225 2.68 -28.31 -34.56
C ASN A 225 3.76 -28.33 -33.43
N PHE A 226 4.83 -27.53 -33.46
CA PHE A 226 5.96 -27.53 -32.47
C PHE A 226 5.61 -27.62 -30.97
N PHE A 227 6.39 -28.26 -30.10
CA PHE A 227 5.99 -28.49 -28.70
C PHE A 227 5.85 -27.18 -27.88
N THR A 228 4.88 -27.14 -26.94
CA THR A 228 4.75 -26.08 -25.92
C THR A 228 4.47 -26.66 -24.52
N VAL A 229 4.55 -25.81 -23.51
CA VAL A 229 4.18 -26.11 -22.11
C VAL A 229 2.74 -26.62 -21.92
N LEU A 230 1.83 -26.35 -22.86
CA LEU A 230 0.44 -26.84 -22.82
C LEU A 230 0.24 -28.18 -23.54
N ASN A 231 1.28 -28.74 -24.16
CA ASN A 231 1.19 -30.08 -24.70
C ASN A 231 1.27 -31.12 -23.59
N ILE A 232 0.33 -32.07 -23.61
CA ILE A 232 0.15 -33.07 -22.57
C ILE A 232 0.84 -34.39 -22.98
N GLY A 233 1.91 -34.73 -22.26
CA GLY A 233 2.62 -36.00 -22.34
C GLY A 233 2.58 -36.75 -21.00
N GLN A 234 2.69 -38.07 -21.05
CA GLN A 234 2.86 -38.94 -19.86
C GLN A 234 4.31 -38.98 -19.40
N TYR A 235 5.26 -38.98 -20.34
CA TYR A 235 6.69 -39.07 -20.06
C TYR A 235 7.45 -38.10 -20.96
N TYR A 236 7.79 -36.92 -20.44
CA TYR A 236 8.48 -35.90 -21.21
C TYR A 236 9.95 -36.26 -21.46
N THR A 237 10.44 -35.91 -22.64
CA THR A 237 11.86 -35.96 -22.99
C THR A 237 12.62 -34.79 -22.36
N ASN A 238 13.95 -34.87 -22.33
CA ASN A 238 14.80 -33.81 -21.77
C ASN A 238 14.64 -32.46 -22.50
N ASP A 239 14.52 -32.48 -23.82
CA ASP A 239 14.28 -31.28 -24.65
C ASP A 239 12.89 -30.66 -24.41
N GLN A 240 11.86 -31.48 -24.15
CA GLN A 240 10.53 -30.99 -23.74
C GLN A 240 10.60 -30.29 -22.37
N PHE A 241 11.39 -30.81 -21.43
CA PHE A 241 11.62 -30.09 -20.18
C PHE A 241 12.37 -28.77 -20.41
N LEU A 242 13.43 -28.74 -21.22
CA LEU A 242 14.15 -27.50 -21.54
C LEU A 242 13.24 -26.45 -22.17
N ASN A 243 12.28 -26.86 -23.00
CA ASN A 243 11.24 -25.98 -23.53
C ASN A 243 10.37 -25.36 -22.42
N ILE A 244 9.85 -26.18 -21.51
CA ILE A 244 9.05 -25.72 -20.35
C ILE A 244 9.85 -24.75 -19.48
N TYR A 245 11.11 -25.08 -19.18
CA TYR A 245 11.99 -24.23 -18.39
C TYR A 245 12.28 -22.90 -19.11
N SER A 246 12.52 -22.94 -20.43
CA SER A 246 12.74 -21.74 -21.26
C SER A 246 11.57 -20.78 -21.16
N PHE A 247 10.34 -21.28 -21.34
CA PHE A 247 9.14 -20.46 -21.23
C PHE A 247 8.98 -19.89 -19.80
N SER A 248 9.16 -20.72 -18.77
CA SER A 248 8.98 -20.31 -17.37
C SER A 248 9.92 -19.20 -16.88
N MET A 249 11.06 -19.02 -17.54
CA MET A 249 12.06 -18.00 -17.20
C MET A 249 12.09 -16.85 -18.21
N LEU A 250 11.34 -16.95 -19.32
CA LEU A 250 11.41 -16.03 -20.45
C LEU A 250 11.09 -14.60 -20.03
N TYR A 251 9.99 -14.40 -19.29
CA TYR A 251 9.62 -13.07 -18.81
C TYR A 251 10.72 -12.43 -17.96
N LYS A 252 11.24 -13.17 -16.96
CA LYS A 252 12.31 -12.68 -16.07
C LYS A 252 13.57 -12.32 -16.84
N TRP A 253 13.96 -13.16 -17.80
CA TRP A 253 15.11 -12.90 -18.66
C TRP A 253 14.93 -11.62 -19.49
N LEU A 254 13.78 -11.46 -20.14
CA LEU A 254 13.47 -10.27 -20.95
C LEU A 254 13.42 -9.00 -20.10
N TYR A 255 12.72 -9.03 -18.96
CA TYR A 255 12.52 -7.89 -18.07
C TYR A 255 13.84 -7.33 -17.50
N HIS A 256 14.66 -8.18 -16.89
CA HIS A 256 15.91 -7.73 -16.26
C HIS A 256 17.03 -7.43 -17.26
N SER A 257 16.86 -7.82 -18.53
CA SER A 257 17.75 -7.44 -19.61
C SER A 257 17.48 -6.04 -20.17
N GLN A 258 16.31 -5.46 -19.89
CA GLN A 258 15.95 -4.09 -20.30
C GLN A 258 16.38 -3.06 -19.25
N THR A 259 16.23 -3.37 -17.96
CA THR A 259 16.49 -2.45 -16.84
C THR A 259 17.98 -2.22 -16.54
N SER A 260 18.88 -2.92 -17.22
CA SER A 260 20.34 -2.86 -17.01
C SER A 260 21.00 -1.60 -17.58
N THR A 261 20.27 -0.80 -18.36
CA THR A 261 20.81 0.34 -19.11
C THR A 261 20.10 1.62 -18.70
N GLU A 262 20.61 2.26 -17.64
CA GLU A 262 20.15 3.58 -17.14
C GLU A 262 20.56 4.76 -18.05
N GLU A 263 21.23 4.52 -19.19
CA GLU A 263 21.57 5.59 -20.14
C GLU A 263 20.63 5.56 -21.35
N ALA A 264 19.71 6.54 -21.35
CA ALA A 264 18.64 6.70 -22.31
C ALA A 264 19.11 7.14 -23.72
N LEU A 265 18.31 6.72 -24.71
CA LEU A 265 18.23 7.12 -26.12
C LEU A 265 19.16 6.44 -27.14
N ASP A 266 20.44 6.17 -26.86
CA ASP A 266 21.33 5.52 -27.85
C ASP A 266 21.35 3.98 -27.79
N VAL A 267 20.73 3.38 -26.77
CA VAL A 267 20.81 1.93 -26.46
C VAL A 267 19.63 1.11 -27.01
N ALA A 268 18.48 1.73 -27.26
CA ALA A 268 17.29 1.03 -27.78
C ALA A 268 17.53 0.32 -29.14
N SER A 269 18.47 0.85 -29.94
CA SER A 269 18.87 0.23 -31.21
C SER A 269 19.80 -0.99 -31.02
N LYS A 270 20.61 -1.00 -29.96
CA LYS A 270 21.57 -2.08 -29.64
C LYS A 270 20.87 -3.25 -28.94
N SER A 271 19.94 -2.98 -28.02
CA SER A 271 19.15 -4.02 -27.35
C SER A 271 18.25 -4.78 -28.33
N ALA A 272 17.58 -4.09 -29.25
CA ALA A 272 16.75 -4.73 -30.29
C ALA A 272 17.55 -5.76 -31.12
N HIS A 273 18.78 -5.43 -31.55
CA HIS A 273 19.57 -6.39 -32.33
C HIS A 273 19.95 -7.67 -31.54
N VAL A 274 20.18 -7.56 -30.23
CA VAL A 274 20.55 -8.69 -29.36
C VAL A 274 19.36 -9.63 -29.13
N PHE A 275 18.16 -9.07 -29.05
CA PHE A 275 16.94 -9.79 -28.70
C PHE A 275 16.12 -10.26 -29.90
N LYS A 276 16.31 -9.69 -31.09
CA LYS A 276 15.53 -9.96 -32.30
C LYS A 276 15.16 -11.43 -32.52
N SER A 277 16.15 -12.33 -32.51
CA SER A 277 15.90 -13.75 -32.75
C SER A 277 15.01 -14.39 -31.66
N LEU A 278 15.19 -13.98 -30.40
CA LEU A 278 14.38 -14.49 -29.29
C LEU A 278 12.98 -13.89 -29.31
N VAL A 279 12.85 -12.60 -29.64
CA VAL A 279 11.57 -11.90 -29.74
C VAL A 279 10.67 -12.55 -30.77
N ASP A 280 11.14 -12.73 -32.01
CA ASP A 280 10.34 -13.33 -33.09
C ASP A 280 9.81 -14.73 -32.70
N LYS A 281 10.69 -15.58 -32.14
CA LYS A 281 10.30 -16.93 -31.71
C LYS A 281 9.38 -16.94 -30.50
N SER A 282 9.59 -16.02 -29.57
CA SER A 282 8.74 -15.87 -28.38
C SER A 282 7.33 -15.43 -28.75
N ILE A 283 7.18 -14.53 -29.73
CA ILE A 283 5.85 -14.13 -30.25
C ILE A 283 5.12 -15.34 -30.83
N ASP A 284 5.78 -16.10 -31.72
CA ASP A 284 5.16 -17.26 -32.36
C ASP A 284 4.78 -18.34 -31.32
N TYR A 285 5.64 -18.56 -30.31
CA TYR A 285 5.38 -19.47 -29.20
C TYR A 285 4.19 -19.00 -28.32
N CYS A 286 4.14 -17.71 -27.99
CA CYS A 286 3.05 -17.11 -27.23
C CYS A 286 1.71 -17.17 -27.97
N PHE A 287 1.70 -16.85 -29.27
CA PHE A 287 0.48 -16.91 -30.10
C PHE A 287 -0.08 -18.32 -30.17
N ARG A 288 0.81 -19.31 -30.26
CA ARG A 288 0.38 -20.70 -30.18
C ARG A 288 -0.26 -21.04 -28.84
N ILE A 289 0.29 -20.58 -27.72
CA ILE A 289 -0.31 -20.81 -26.40
C ILE A 289 -1.69 -20.16 -26.33
N LEU A 290 -1.87 -18.95 -26.89
CA LEU A 290 -3.18 -18.30 -26.97
C LEU A 290 -4.20 -19.20 -27.72
N ASP A 291 -3.80 -19.78 -28.85
CA ASP A 291 -4.64 -20.70 -29.62
C ASP A 291 -4.93 -22.01 -28.87
N GLN A 292 -3.96 -22.55 -28.11
CA GLN A 292 -4.18 -23.73 -27.27
C GLN A 292 -5.14 -23.44 -26.12
N CYS A 293 -5.14 -22.22 -25.60
CA CYS A 293 -6.08 -21.78 -24.56
C CYS A 293 -7.51 -21.55 -25.08
N GLU A 294 -7.76 -21.53 -26.39
CA GLU A 294 -9.12 -21.55 -26.95
C GLU A 294 -9.77 -22.94 -26.86
N ARG A 295 -8.97 -23.99 -26.61
CA ARG A 295 -9.46 -25.37 -26.56
C ARG A 295 -9.93 -25.72 -25.16
N LYS A 296 -11.06 -26.41 -25.09
CA LYS A 296 -11.60 -26.93 -23.83
C LYS A 296 -10.74 -28.09 -23.34
N PRO A 297 -10.15 -28.03 -22.14
CA PRO A 297 -9.32 -29.12 -21.63
C PRO A 297 -10.12 -30.39 -21.35
N LYS A 298 -9.44 -31.53 -21.49
CA LYS A 298 -9.99 -32.84 -21.14
C LYS A 298 -10.02 -33.08 -19.64
N VAL A 299 -9.03 -32.57 -18.91
CA VAL A 299 -8.92 -32.68 -17.44
C VAL A 299 -9.11 -31.30 -16.82
N SER A 300 -9.86 -31.22 -15.72
CA SER A 300 -10.16 -29.94 -15.07
C SER A 300 -8.91 -29.25 -14.50
N SER A 301 -7.90 -30.00 -14.05
CA SER A 301 -6.63 -29.46 -13.56
C SER A 301 -5.88 -28.64 -14.62
N ASP A 302 -6.10 -28.94 -15.90
CA ASP A 302 -5.39 -28.28 -17.00
C ASP A 302 -5.97 -26.88 -17.27
N ILE A 303 -7.16 -26.57 -16.75
CA ILE A 303 -7.76 -25.22 -16.82
C ILE A 303 -6.92 -24.23 -16.02
N ASP A 304 -6.46 -24.63 -14.83
CA ASP A 304 -5.61 -23.77 -13.99
C ASP A 304 -4.26 -23.52 -14.66
N LEU A 305 -3.69 -24.55 -15.30
CA LEU A 305 -2.45 -24.41 -16.08
C LEU A 305 -2.64 -23.49 -17.29
N GLN A 306 -3.74 -23.61 -18.04
CA GLN A 306 -4.07 -22.69 -19.14
C GLN A 306 -4.16 -21.24 -18.65
N ASN A 307 -4.83 -21.00 -17.52
CA ASN A 307 -4.97 -19.66 -16.95
C ASN A 307 -3.60 -19.08 -16.53
N CYS A 308 -2.74 -19.89 -15.91
CA CYS A 308 -1.38 -19.47 -15.56
C CYS A 308 -0.55 -19.14 -16.81
N CYS A 309 -0.65 -19.97 -17.86
CA CYS A 309 0.04 -19.71 -19.11
C CYS A 309 -0.49 -18.45 -19.82
N LEU A 310 -1.79 -18.16 -19.76
CA LEU A 310 -2.35 -16.92 -20.31
C LEU A 310 -1.78 -15.67 -19.63
N LEU A 311 -1.69 -15.66 -18.29
CA LEU A 311 -1.10 -14.56 -17.55
C LEU A 311 0.35 -14.32 -18.00
N GLU A 312 1.14 -15.40 -18.01
CA GLU A 312 2.56 -15.34 -18.38
C GLU A 312 2.75 -14.88 -19.84
N VAL A 313 1.92 -15.39 -20.77
CA VAL A 313 1.95 -14.98 -22.17
C VAL A 313 1.70 -13.49 -22.34
N VAL A 314 0.68 -12.93 -21.68
CA VAL A 314 0.38 -11.50 -21.83
C VAL A 314 1.52 -10.65 -21.25
N ASN A 315 2.12 -11.06 -20.13
CA ASN A 315 3.29 -10.39 -19.56
C ASN A 315 4.52 -10.46 -20.49
N ILE A 316 4.79 -11.62 -21.10
CA ILE A 316 5.87 -11.78 -22.08
C ILE A 316 5.62 -10.90 -23.30
N LEU A 317 4.40 -10.90 -23.84
CA LEU A 317 4.03 -10.09 -25.00
C LEU A 317 4.11 -8.58 -24.70
N ASP A 318 3.72 -8.14 -23.50
CA ASP A 318 3.92 -6.76 -23.03
C ASP A 318 5.41 -6.39 -23.03
N MET A 319 6.26 -7.26 -22.47
CA MET A 319 7.70 -7.05 -22.38
C MET A 319 8.35 -6.99 -23.76
N ILE A 320 7.97 -7.90 -24.66
CA ILE A 320 8.45 -7.91 -26.04
C ILE A 320 8.12 -6.58 -26.73
N CYS A 321 6.89 -6.08 -26.59
CA CYS A 321 6.49 -4.79 -27.17
C CYS A 321 7.27 -3.59 -26.59
N LYS A 322 7.71 -3.67 -25.33
CA LYS A 322 8.62 -2.66 -24.73
C LYS A 322 10.03 -2.73 -25.30
N ILE A 323 10.54 -3.92 -25.59
CA ILE A 323 11.88 -4.13 -26.16
C ILE A 323 11.91 -3.78 -27.66
N GLU A 324 10.91 -4.23 -28.42
CA GLU A 324 10.79 -4.00 -29.86
C GLU A 324 9.41 -3.43 -30.23
N PRO A 325 9.24 -2.10 -30.20
CA PRO A 325 7.95 -1.44 -30.50
C PRO A 325 7.40 -1.74 -31.90
N GLY A 326 8.23 -2.21 -32.83
CA GLY A 326 7.81 -2.61 -34.18
C GLY A 326 6.79 -3.76 -34.20
N HIS A 327 6.71 -4.57 -33.14
CA HIS A 327 5.75 -5.67 -33.05
C HIS A 327 4.41 -5.30 -32.41
N VAL A 328 4.26 -4.08 -31.87
CA VAL A 328 3.07 -3.64 -31.13
C VAL A 328 1.80 -3.89 -31.93
N ALA A 329 1.70 -3.44 -33.18
CA ALA A 329 0.48 -3.58 -33.97
C ALA A 329 0.04 -5.05 -34.16
N ARG A 330 0.99 -5.97 -34.39
CA ARG A 330 0.72 -7.41 -34.56
C ARG A 330 0.27 -8.04 -33.24
N VAL A 331 0.98 -7.77 -32.16
CA VAL A 331 0.68 -8.32 -30.83
C VAL A 331 -0.63 -7.76 -30.28
N PHE A 332 -0.89 -6.48 -30.51
CA PHE A 332 -2.09 -5.80 -30.02
C PHE A 332 -3.38 -6.42 -30.57
N GLN A 333 -3.38 -6.86 -31.84
CA GLN A 333 -4.53 -7.55 -32.43
C GLN A 333 -4.86 -8.85 -31.68
N GLU A 334 -3.85 -9.63 -31.30
CA GLU A 334 -4.04 -10.87 -30.56
C GLU A 334 -4.46 -10.64 -29.10
N VAL A 335 -3.87 -9.67 -28.41
CA VAL A 335 -4.29 -9.31 -27.04
C VAL A 335 -5.71 -8.74 -27.04
N ARG A 336 -6.11 -7.99 -28.08
CA ARG A 336 -7.49 -7.51 -28.23
C ARG A 336 -8.47 -8.66 -28.49
N ARG A 337 -8.11 -9.66 -29.32
CA ARG A 337 -8.90 -10.88 -29.51
C ARG A 337 -9.09 -11.62 -28.18
N LEU A 338 -8.01 -11.75 -27.41
CA LEU A 338 -8.06 -12.33 -26.06
C LEU A 338 -9.01 -11.55 -25.14
N TYR A 339 -8.90 -10.21 -25.09
CA TYR A 339 -9.81 -9.37 -24.31
C TYR A 339 -11.29 -9.58 -24.66
N GLN A 340 -11.62 -9.62 -25.96
CA GLN A 340 -12.97 -9.85 -26.45
C GLN A 340 -13.55 -11.22 -26.04
N ARG A 341 -12.69 -12.22 -25.81
CA ARG A 341 -13.10 -13.50 -25.22
C ARG A 341 -13.30 -13.36 -23.71
N LEU A 342 -12.31 -12.81 -23.02
CA LEU A 342 -12.29 -12.70 -21.56
C LEU A 342 -13.40 -11.82 -20.99
N MET A 343 -13.90 -10.84 -21.75
CA MET A 343 -15.03 -10.02 -21.31
C MET A 343 -16.33 -10.80 -21.09
N HIS A 344 -16.40 -12.04 -21.60
CA HIS A 344 -17.50 -12.97 -21.39
C HIS A 344 -17.20 -14.06 -20.33
N GLU A 345 -15.94 -14.19 -19.87
CA GLU A 345 -15.45 -15.18 -18.89
C GLU A 345 -15.15 -14.50 -17.53
N LEU A 346 -16.19 -14.04 -16.84
CA LEU A 346 -16.06 -13.23 -15.62
C LEU A 346 -15.65 -14.04 -14.37
N ASP A 347 -15.59 -15.37 -14.47
CA ASP A 347 -15.13 -16.28 -13.43
C ASP A 347 -13.60 -16.25 -13.25
N LYS A 348 -12.86 -15.60 -14.16
CA LYS A 348 -11.40 -15.51 -14.15
C LYS A 348 -10.90 -14.06 -14.15
N PRO A 349 -11.30 -13.24 -13.16
CA PRO A 349 -11.10 -11.78 -13.20
C PRO A 349 -9.62 -11.36 -13.24
N ARG A 350 -8.71 -12.16 -12.67
CA ARG A 350 -7.27 -11.90 -12.64
C ARG A 350 -6.62 -11.89 -14.04
N LEU A 351 -7.20 -12.59 -15.03
CA LEU A 351 -6.68 -12.62 -16.39
C LEU A 351 -6.76 -11.26 -17.11
N LEU A 352 -7.65 -10.37 -16.66
CA LEU A 352 -7.80 -9.05 -17.26
C LEU A 352 -6.74 -8.04 -16.77
N ILE A 353 -6.06 -8.29 -15.65
CA ILE A 353 -5.06 -7.36 -15.11
C ILE A 353 -3.87 -7.19 -16.07
N PRO A 354 -3.21 -8.28 -16.55
CA PRO A 354 -2.15 -8.14 -17.55
C PRO A 354 -2.63 -7.53 -18.88
N VAL A 355 -3.89 -7.77 -19.25
CA VAL A 355 -4.49 -7.17 -20.47
C VAL A 355 -4.65 -5.66 -20.31
N LEU A 356 -5.12 -5.19 -19.15
CA LEU A 356 -5.18 -3.77 -18.83
C LEU A 356 -3.78 -3.14 -18.81
N GLN A 357 -2.80 -3.82 -18.20
CA GLN A 357 -1.41 -3.37 -18.21
C GLN A 357 -0.88 -3.21 -19.64
N PHE A 358 -1.16 -4.20 -20.50
CA PHE A 358 -0.76 -4.15 -21.91
C PHE A 358 -1.42 -2.98 -22.66
N PHE A 359 -2.72 -2.76 -22.45
CA PHE A 359 -3.42 -1.61 -23.04
C PHE A 359 -2.89 -0.27 -22.53
N LEU A 360 -2.56 -0.17 -21.25
CA LEU A 360 -1.98 1.04 -20.67
C LEU A 360 -0.61 1.34 -21.26
N ASN A 361 0.25 0.33 -21.45
CA ASN A 361 1.59 0.49 -22.01
C ASN A 361 1.58 0.81 -23.52
N HIS A 362 0.70 0.17 -24.29
CA HIS A 362 0.81 0.14 -25.76
C HIS A 362 -0.40 0.71 -26.52
N GLY A 363 -1.52 0.98 -25.84
CA GLY A 363 -2.78 1.41 -26.48
C GLY A 363 -2.65 2.71 -27.25
N LYS A 364 -1.86 3.67 -26.74
CA LYS A 364 -1.61 4.96 -27.41
C LYS A 364 -0.92 4.79 -28.77
N SER A 365 -0.03 3.80 -28.92
CA SER A 365 0.71 3.53 -30.15
C SER A 365 -0.17 3.03 -31.30
N VAL A 366 -1.38 2.56 -30.99
CA VAL A 366 -2.37 2.05 -31.96
C VAL A 366 -3.71 2.80 -31.87
N GLU A 367 -3.73 3.96 -31.22
CA GLU A 367 -4.92 4.79 -31.02
C GLU A 367 -6.12 4.02 -30.42
N HIS A 368 -5.83 3.06 -29.53
CA HIS A 368 -6.86 2.29 -28.84
C HIS A 368 -7.37 3.05 -27.61
N ASP A 369 -8.68 3.13 -27.46
CA ASP A 369 -9.36 3.63 -26.27
C ASP A 369 -9.69 2.46 -25.30
N PRO A 370 -9.01 2.36 -24.14
CA PRO A 370 -9.24 1.30 -23.15
C PRO A 370 -10.46 1.53 -22.25
N GLN A 371 -11.28 2.57 -22.47
CA GLN A 371 -12.37 2.94 -21.54
C GLN A 371 -13.35 1.80 -21.26
N GLU A 372 -13.69 0.98 -22.27
CA GLU A 372 -14.57 -0.19 -22.09
C GLU A 372 -13.96 -1.23 -21.15
N ALA A 373 -12.64 -1.46 -21.26
CA ALA A 373 -11.91 -2.38 -20.40
C ALA A 373 -11.81 -1.87 -18.97
N TYR A 374 -11.57 -0.57 -18.78
CA TYR A 374 -11.61 0.06 -17.46
C TYR A 374 -12.99 -0.01 -16.83
N THR A 375 -14.05 0.21 -17.61
CA THR A 375 -15.42 0.11 -17.12
C THR A 375 -15.72 -1.33 -16.70
N LEU A 376 -15.42 -2.32 -17.54
CA LEU A 376 -15.60 -3.73 -17.20
C LEU A 376 -14.88 -4.08 -15.89
N PHE A 377 -13.64 -3.65 -15.73
CA PHE A 377 -12.82 -4.00 -14.59
C PHE A 377 -13.21 -3.26 -13.31
N PHE A 378 -13.11 -1.93 -13.31
CA PHE A 378 -13.31 -1.09 -12.13
C PHE A 378 -14.78 -0.94 -11.76
N HIS A 379 -15.72 -1.04 -12.72
CA HIS A 379 -17.15 -1.00 -12.40
C HIS A 379 -17.67 -2.38 -12.01
N LYS A 380 -17.50 -3.37 -12.88
CA LYS A 380 -18.20 -4.67 -12.75
C LYS A 380 -17.41 -5.69 -11.95
N LEU A 381 -16.17 -6.00 -12.34
CA LEU A 381 -15.39 -7.07 -11.71
C LEU A 381 -15.00 -6.73 -10.28
N LEU A 382 -14.52 -5.50 -10.04
CA LEU A 382 -14.14 -5.08 -8.69
C LEU A 382 -15.31 -5.20 -7.71
N THR A 383 -16.53 -4.82 -8.14
CA THR A 383 -17.76 -4.98 -7.34
C THR A 383 -18.06 -6.45 -7.00
N GLN A 384 -17.71 -7.39 -7.87
CA GLN A 384 -17.97 -8.82 -7.70
C GLN A 384 -16.86 -9.54 -6.94
N CYS A 385 -15.62 -9.06 -7.05
CA CYS A 385 -14.42 -9.81 -6.68
C CYS A 385 -13.57 -9.15 -5.58
N TYR A 386 -13.94 -7.99 -5.03
CA TYR A 386 -13.20 -7.32 -3.93
C TYR A 386 -13.01 -8.18 -2.66
N LEU A 387 -13.75 -9.29 -2.53
CA LEU A 387 -13.63 -10.25 -1.44
C LEU A 387 -12.49 -11.25 -1.64
N ASP A 388 -12.07 -11.50 -2.88
CA ASP A 388 -10.97 -12.39 -3.20
C ASP A 388 -9.63 -11.71 -2.86
N PRO A 389 -8.86 -12.24 -1.91
CA PRO A 389 -7.58 -11.65 -1.51
C PRO A 389 -6.58 -11.57 -2.67
N ALA A 390 -6.54 -12.58 -3.55
CA ALA A 390 -5.59 -12.60 -4.67
C ALA A 390 -5.93 -11.53 -5.71
N PHE A 391 -7.21 -11.44 -6.10
CA PHE A 391 -7.68 -10.37 -6.99
C PHE A 391 -7.45 -8.96 -6.40
N SER A 392 -7.74 -8.77 -5.11
CA SER A 392 -7.56 -7.48 -4.44
C SER A 392 -6.09 -7.05 -4.37
N PHE A 393 -5.20 -8.00 -4.05
CA PHE A 393 -3.75 -7.76 -4.01
C PHE A 393 -3.21 -7.36 -5.39
N ASP A 394 -3.55 -8.13 -6.44
CA ASP A 394 -3.11 -7.82 -7.79
C ASP A 394 -3.69 -6.48 -8.29
N THR A 395 -4.93 -6.16 -7.92
CA THR A 395 -5.57 -4.88 -8.28
C THR A 395 -4.89 -3.69 -7.61
N ILE A 396 -4.56 -3.78 -6.32
CA ILE A 396 -3.82 -2.71 -5.62
C ILE A 396 -2.43 -2.55 -6.20
N THR A 397 -1.73 -3.66 -6.44
CA THR A 397 -0.40 -3.64 -7.06
C THR A 397 -0.46 -2.97 -8.43
N PHE A 398 -1.44 -3.34 -9.27
CA PHE A 398 -1.66 -2.69 -10.57
C PHE A 398 -1.92 -1.18 -10.43
N ILE A 399 -2.74 -0.74 -9.48
CA ILE A 399 -3.01 0.69 -9.26
C ILE A 399 -1.73 1.42 -8.82
N LYS A 400 -0.97 0.86 -7.87
CA LYS A 400 0.28 1.46 -7.36
C LYS A 400 1.33 1.59 -8.45
N ASP A 401 1.57 0.50 -9.18
CA ASP A 401 2.59 0.45 -10.23
C ASP A 401 2.29 1.42 -11.39
N ASN A 402 1.02 1.83 -11.56
CA ASN A 402 0.57 2.69 -12.64
C ASN A 402 -0.07 4.00 -12.17
N LEU A 403 0.18 4.42 -10.92
CA LEU A 403 -0.56 5.51 -10.26
C LEU A 403 -0.54 6.82 -11.07
N GLU A 404 0.65 7.24 -11.52
CA GLU A 404 0.85 8.45 -12.30
C GLU A 404 0.08 8.40 -13.63
N THR A 405 0.18 7.28 -14.35
CA THR A 405 -0.51 7.11 -15.64
C THR A 405 -2.02 7.09 -15.47
N LEU A 406 -2.52 6.36 -14.48
CA LEU A 406 -3.95 6.27 -14.19
C LEU A 406 -4.52 7.63 -13.73
N CYS A 407 -3.75 8.41 -12.96
CA CYS A 407 -4.17 9.71 -12.46
C CYS A 407 -4.20 10.78 -13.56
N HIS A 408 -3.14 10.89 -14.37
CA HIS A 408 -3.00 11.99 -15.33
C HIS A 408 -3.59 11.69 -16.71
N ASN A 409 -3.60 10.43 -17.15
CA ASN A 409 -4.04 10.06 -18.49
C ASN A 409 -5.44 9.45 -18.53
N THR A 410 -6.06 9.21 -17.38
CA THR A 410 -7.41 8.64 -17.27
C THR A 410 -8.21 9.34 -16.17
N ASN A 411 -9.51 9.08 -16.10
CA ASN A 411 -10.36 9.49 -14.98
C ASN A 411 -10.78 8.29 -14.10
N VAL A 412 -10.15 7.13 -14.27
CA VAL A 412 -10.58 5.86 -13.66
C VAL A 412 -10.54 5.96 -12.14
N LEU A 413 -9.46 6.51 -11.58
CA LEU A 413 -9.29 6.62 -10.12
C LEU A 413 -10.32 7.58 -9.51
N SER A 414 -10.50 8.76 -10.09
CA SER A 414 -11.49 9.74 -9.63
C SER A 414 -12.95 9.32 -9.88
N THR A 415 -13.19 8.43 -10.85
CA THR A 415 -14.54 7.93 -11.16
C THR A 415 -14.90 6.75 -10.27
N TYR A 416 -13.99 5.80 -10.07
CA TYR A 416 -14.26 4.54 -9.37
C TYR A 416 -13.71 4.49 -7.94
N PHE A 417 -13.26 5.63 -7.38
CA PHE A 417 -12.79 5.70 -5.99
C PHE A 417 -13.75 5.05 -4.98
N PRO A 418 -15.09 5.11 -5.10
CA PRO A 418 -15.98 4.45 -4.15
C PRO A 418 -15.82 2.94 -4.16
N ASN A 419 -15.66 2.36 -5.35
CA ASN A 419 -15.46 0.93 -5.50
C ASN A 419 -14.08 0.52 -5.01
N ILE A 420 -13.04 1.29 -5.35
CA ILE A 420 -11.65 1.04 -4.93
C ILE A 420 -11.56 1.05 -3.38
N LEU A 421 -12.19 2.03 -2.72
CA LEU A 421 -12.22 2.11 -1.25
C LEU A 421 -12.93 0.93 -0.56
N LYS A 422 -13.76 0.14 -1.27
CA LYS A 422 -14.34 -1.09 -0.70
C LYS A 422 -13.28 -2.13 -0.35
N MET A 423 -12.19 -2.18 -1.11
CA MET A 423 -11.09 -3.12 -0.83
C MET A 423 -10.38 -2.75 0.48
N LEU A 424 -10.19 -1.45 0.74
CA LEU A 424 -9.71 -0.95 2.02
C LEU A 424 -10.73 -1.20 3.14
N ALA A 425 -12.00 -0.84 2.94
CA ALA A 425 -13.06 -1.06 3.92
C ALA A 425 -13.19 -2.55 4.30
N TRP A 426 -12.98 -3.44 3.33
CA TRP A 426 -12.97 -4.88 3.57
C TRP A 426 -11.68 -5.32 4.28
N ASN A 427 -10.48 -4.92 3.86
CA ASN A 427 -9.23 -5.37 4.46
C ASN A 427 -8.35 -4.21 4.99
N PRO A 428 -8.81 -3.47 6.03
CA PRO A 428 -8.19 -2.21 6.43
C PRO A 428 -6.75 -2.35 6.96
N ARG A 429 -6.41 -3.47 7.61
CA ARG A 429 -5.04 -3.70 8.12
C ARG A 429 -4.05 -4.01 7.00
N SER A 430 -4.50 -4.73 5.98
CA SER A 430 -3.63 -5.21 4.92
C SER A 430 -3.23 -4.08 3.97
N TYR A 431 -4.13 -3.12 3.76
CA TYR A 431 -3.99 -2.14 2.68
C TYR A 431 -3.89 -0.69 3.16
N LEU A 432 -3.76 -0.42 4.47
CA LEU A 432 -3.59 0.95 4.96
C LEU A 432 -2.40 1.65 4.28
N ALA A 433 -1.21 1.04 4.34
CA ALA A 433 0.00 1.61 3.76
C ALA A 433 -0.14 1.88 2.26
N ASP A 434 -0.79 0.97 1.52
CA ASP A 434 -1.05 1.16 0.09
C ASP A 434 -2.01 2.33 -0.17
N PHE A 435 -3.03 2.51 0.67
CA PHE A 435 -4.00 3.60 0.53
C PHE A 435 -3.48 4.96 1.00
N GLU A 436 -2.44 5.00 1.85
CA GLU A 436 -1.72 6.25 2.12
C GLU A 436 -1.10 6.81 0.83
N GLU A 437 -0.58 5.94 -0.05
CA GLU A 437 -0.03 6.31 -1.36
C GLU A 437 -1.11 6.53 -2.44
N ILE A 438 -2.17 5.70 -2.45
CA ILE A 438 -3.21 5.74 -3.50
C ILE A 438 -4.17 6.93 -3.32
N LEU A 439 -4.50 7.31 -2.07
CA LEU A 439 -5.55 8.28 -1.77
C LEU A 439 -5.40 9.62 -2.52
N PRO A 440 -4.21 10.26 -2.59
CA PRO A 440 -4.01 11.47 -3.39
C PRO A 440 -4.51 11.34 -4.83
N ALA A 441 -4.25 10.22 -5.49
CA ALA A 441 -4.63 9.98 -6.89
C ALA A 441 -6.12 9.65 -7.09
N LEU A 442 -6.86 9.32 -6.02
CA LEU A 442 -8.31 9.12 -6.08
C LEU A 442 -9.09 10.44 -6.15
N MET A 443 -8.43 11.57 -5.83
CA MET A 443 -9.06 12.87 -5.75
C MET A 443 -8.95 13.64 -7.06
N SER A 444 -10.00 14.40 -7.35
CA SER A 444 -10.01 15.45 -8.37
C SER A 444 -10.63 16.71 -7.78
N PRO A 445 -10.47 17.90 -8.38
CA PRO A 445 -11.12 19.12 -7.92
C PRO A 445 -12.64 18.98 -7.72
N ASN A 446 -13.28 18.11 -8.51
CA ASN A 446 -14.73 17.88 -8.47
C ASN A 446 -15.16 16.80 -7.46
N THR A 447 -14.24 15.93 -7.02
CA THR A 447 -14.55 14.77 -6.18
C THR A 447 -13.90 14.81 -4.80
N ALA A 448 -12.99 15.75 -4.52
CA ALA A 448 -12.25 15.79 -3.25
C ALA A 448 -13.18 15.90 -2.03
N ILE A 449 -14.24 16.71 -2.08
CA ILE A 449 -15.27 16.78 -1.01
C ILE A 449 -16.02 15.45 -0.86
N GLU A 450 -16.38 14.80 -1.97
CA GLU A 450 -17.05 13.50 -1.93
C GLU A 450 -16.14 12.41 -1.32
N VAL A 451 -14.85 12.45 -1.63
CA VAL A 451 -13.83 11.59 -1.01
C VAL A 451 -13.76 11.87 0.50
N PHE A 452 -13.77 13.14 0.92
CA PHE A 452 -13.82 13.50 2.35
C PHE A 452 -15.04 12.89 3.05
N HIS A 453 -16.24 13.03 2.48
CA HIS A 453 -17.44 12.40 3.02
C HIS A 453 -17.28 10.88 3.13
N MET A 454 -16.74 10.25 2.08
CA MET A 454 -16.55 8.81 2.06
C MET A 454 -15.52 8.31 3.07
N LEU A 455 -14.44 9.05 3.31
CA LEU A 455 -13.48 8.71 4.36
C LEU A 455 -14.15 8.74 5.74
N LEU A 456 -14.94 9.78 6.02
CA LEU A 456 -15.71 9.88 7.27
C LEU A 456 -16.78 8.77 7.41
N ASP A 457 -17.32 8.31 6.28
CA ASP A 457 -18.36 7.28 6.24
C ASP A 457 -17.79 5.87 5.95
N LEU A 458 -16.46 5.70 5.89
CA LEU A 458 -15.83 4.41 5.60
C LEU A 458 -16.26 3.29 6.58
N PRO A 459 -16.50 3.57 7.87
CA PRO A 459 -17.12 2.59 8.76
C PRO A 459 -18.54 2.20 8.34
N CYS A 460 -19.35 3.13 7.83
CA CYS A 460 -20.68 2.84 7.30
C CYS A 460 -20.61 2.03 6.00
N VAL A 461 -19.64 2.31 5.12
CA VAL A 461 -19.33 1.47 3.94
C VAL A 461 -19.01 0.05 4.39
N THR A 462 -18.17 -0.10 5.41
CA THR A 462 -17.78 -1.41 5.98
C THR A 462 -19.00 -2.18 6.49
N VAL A 463 -19.89 -1.51 7.24
CA VAL A 463 -21.15 -2.12 7.70
C VAL A 463 -22.02 -2.54 6.52
N ALA A 464 -22.18 -1.67 5.51
CA ALA A 464 -23.00 -1.96 4.35
C ALA A 464 -22.49 -3.18 3.56
N LEU A 465 -21.17 -3.34 3.41
CA LEU A 465 -20.55 -4.53 2.81
C LEU A 465 -20.81 -5.78 3.64
N GLU A 466 -20.58 -5.73 4.96
CA GLU A 466 -20.81 -6.85 5.88
C GLU A 466 -22.26 -7.36 5.82
N ILE A 467 -23.24 -6.44 5.83
CA ILE A 467 -24.66 -6.80 5.74
C ILE A 467 -25.01 -7.35 4.35
N THR A 468 -24.48 -6.75 3.29
CA THR A 468 -24.70 -7.23 1.92
C THR A 468 -24.20 -8.67 1.77
N GLU A 469 -23.02 -8.99 2.29
CA GLU A 469 -22.45 -10.35 2.21
C GLU A 469 -23.18 -11.35 3.09
N ARG A 470 -23.62 -10.95 4.28
CA ARG A 470 -24.48 -11.80 5.13
C ARG A 470 -25.79 -12.14 4.43
N CYS A 471 -26.43 -11.17 3.79
CA CYS A 471 -27.67 -11.40 3.04
C CYS A 471 -27.48 -12.25 1.78
N LYS A 472 -26.32 -12.25 1.13
CA LYS A 472 -26.06 -13.15 -0.01
C LYS A 472 -25.95 -14.62 0.42
N LYS A 473 -25.38 -14.87 1.60
CA LYS A 473 -25.15 -16.23 2.14
C LYS A 473 -26.40 -16.85 2.75
N SER A 474 -27.25 -16.00 3.31
CA SER A 474 -28.53 -16.39 3.88
C SER A 474 -29.58 -16.32 2.77
N GLU A 475 -30.10 -17.46 2.28
CA GLU A 475 -31.28 -17.54 1.40
C GLU A 475 -32.56 -17.05 2.14
N VAL A 476 -32.51 -15.86 2.72
CA VAL A 476 -33.58 -15.31 3.53
C VAL A 476 -34.59 -14.75 2.55
N GLN A 477 -35.67 -15.51 2.38
CA GLN A 477 -36.93 -15.08 1.78
C GLN A 477 -37.22 -13.66 2.24
N THR A 478 -37.51 -12.77 1.30
CA THR A 478 -38.01 -11.41 1.56
C THR A 478 -39.18 -11.49 2.53
N LEU A 479 -38.91 -11.29 3.83
CA LEU A 479 -39.94 -11.18 4.84
C LEU A 479 -40.61 -9.83 4.60
N SER A 480 -41.78 -9.87 3.96
CA SER A 480 -42.72 -8.75 3.94
C SER A 480 -43.28 -8.58 5.35
N THR A 481 -42.48 -8.00 6.23
CA THR A 481 -42.93 -7.57 7.55
C THR A 481 -43.11 -6.07 7.48
N GLU A 482 -44.35 -5.59 7.62
CA GLU A 482 -44.70 -4.17 7.79
C GLU A 482 -44.16 -3.56 9.11
N ALA A 483 -43.30 -4.28 9.82
CA ALA A 483 -42.70 -3.84 11.07
C ALA A 483 -41.50 -2.90 10.82
N GLU A 484 -41.34 -1.89 11.66
CA GLU A 484 -40.18 -1.02 11.61
C GLU A 484 -38.88 -1.82 11.84
N PRO A 485 -37.84 -1.62 11.00
CA PRO A 485 -36.58 -2.34 11.15
C PRO A 485 -35.86 -1.90 12.42
N THR A 486 -35.35 -2.86 13.17
CA THR A 486 -34.66 -2.65 14.46
C THR A 486 -33.17 -3.00 14.41
N SER A 487 -32.71 -3.56 13.29
CA SER A 487 -31.31 -3.94 13.07
C SER A 487 -30.88 -3.58 11.65
N SER A 488 -29.57 -3.42 11.46
CA SER A 488 -28.96 -3.21 10.14
C SER A 488 -29.38 -4.25 9.09
N LEU A 489 -29.51 -5.53 9.50
CA LEU A 489 -29.94 -6.63 8.62
C LEU A 489 -31.40 -6.46 8.16
N SER A 490 -32.32 -6.18 9.09
CA SER A 490 -33.73 -5.95 8.75
C SER A 490 -33.91 -4.67 7.92
N ALA A 491 -33.07 -3.65 8.16
CA ALA A 491 -33.09 -2.41 7.41
C ALA A 491 -32.67 -2.62 5.96
N PHE A 492 -31.68 -3.48 5.69
CA PHE A 492 -31.25 -3.79 4.33
C PHE A 492 -32.35 -4.39 3.45
N GLN A 493 -33.34 -5.03 4.06
CA GLN A 493 -34.53 -5.60 3.40
C GLN A 493 -35.67 -4.59 3.26
N SER A 494 -35.62 -3.48 4.00
CA SER A 494 -36.63 -2.42 3.97
C SER A 494 -36.44 -1.50 2.77
N ALA A 495 -37.55 -1.20 2.08
CA ALA A 495 -37.55 -0.25 0.95
C ALA A 495 -37.09 1.17 1.35
N LEU A 496 -37.27 1.56 2.62
CA LEU A 496 -36.86 2.88 3.12
C LEU A 496 -35.33 3.03 3.20
N TYR A 497 -34.64 1.99 3.66
CA TYR A 497 -33.20 2.04 3.92
C TYR A 497 -32.36 1.50 2.76
N ARG A 498 -32.94 0.68 1.87
CA ARG A 498 -32.23 0.10 0.74
C ARG A 498 -31.46 1.12 -0.11
N PRO A 499 -32.01 2.31 -0.44
CA PRO A 499 -31.27 3.33 -1.18
C PRO A 499 -30.03 3.84 -0.44
N MET A 500 -30.07 3.90 0.90
CA MET A 500 -28.93 4.36 1.72
C MET A 500 -27.79 3.33 1.66
N PHE A 501 -28.10 2.03 1.78
CA PHE A 501 -27.10 0.98 1.58
C PHE A 501 -26.49 1.04 0.17
N ASN A 502 -27.34 1.18 -0.86
CA ASN A 502 -26.87 1.29 -2.24
C ASN A 502 -25.95 2.50 -2.46
N PHE A 503 -26.20 3.62 -1.77
CA PHE A 503 -25.33 4.80 -1.82
C PHE A 503 -23.93 4.51 -1.27
N PHE A 504 -23.83 3.86 -0.11
CA PHE A 504 -22.53 3.52 0.49
C PHE A 504 -21.81 2.39 -0.27
N THR A 505 -22.54 1.52 -0.94
CA THR A 505 -21.97 0.46 -1.80
C THR A 505 -21.93 0.85 -3.28
N ARG A 506 -22.07 2.14 -3.62
CA ARG A 506 -22.04 2.59 -5.01
C ARG A 506 -20.70 2.29 -5.67
N VAL A 507 -20.69 2.33 -6.99
CA VAL A 507 -19.51 1.99 -7.79
C VAL A 507 -18.78 3.24 -8.25
N GLU A 508 -19.53 4.27 -8.63
CA GLU A 508 -19.00 5.50 -9.21
C GLU A 508 -19.18 6.67 -8.26
N GLY A 509 -18.22 7.59 -8.30
CA GLY A 509 -18.30 8.92 -7.69
C GLY A 509 -19.05 9.91 -8.58
N GLY A 510 -19.01 11.18 -8.20
CA GLY A 510 -19.72 12.25 -8.90
C GLY A 510 -21.09 12.58 -8.31
N HIS A 511 -21.39 12.08 -7.10
CA HIS A 511 -22.59 12.48 -6.35
C HIS A 511 -22.40 13.81 -5.62
N GLY A 512 -21.14 14.21 -5.35
CA GLY A 512 -20.78 15.47 -4.71
C GLY A 512 -20.95 15.49 -3.19
N ASP A 513 -22.16 15.17 -2.71
CA ASP A 513 -22.55 15.32 -1.30
C ASP A 513 -22.95 13.97 -0.64
N THR A 514 -23.15 13.99 0.68
CA THR A 514 -23.65 12.85 1.47
C THR A 514 -25.16 12.64 1.31
N ILE A 515 -25.70 11.60 1.95
CA ILE A 515 -27.12 11.27 1.88
C ILE A 515 -27.97 12.14 2.81
N ASN A 516 -29.17 12.46 2.32
CA ASN A 516 -30.24 12.95 3.17
C ASN A 516 -30.57 11.94 4.28
N ARG A 517 -30.76 12.40 5.52
CA ARG A 517 -31.09 11.59 6.70
C ARG A 517 -29.96 10.64 7.16
N LEU A 518 -28.71 11.03 7.01
CA LEU A 518 -27.58 10.25 7.50
C LEU A 518 -27.70 9.85 8.99
N SER A 519 -28.25 10.70 9.85
CA SER A 519 -28.52 10.39 11.26
C SER A 519 -29.45 9.18 11.45
N LEU A 520 -30.48 9.06 10.61
CA LEU A 520 -31.38 7.90 10.60
C LEU A 520 -30.61 6.62 10.25
N PHE A 521 -29.69 6.72 9.29
CA PHE A 521 -28.84 5.59 8.91
C PHE A 521 -27.88 5.18 10.04
N HIS A 522 -27.21 6.15 10.66
CA HIS A 522 -26.32 5.87 11.81
C HIS A 522 -27.04 5.13 12.94
N ASN A 523 -28.27 5.54 13.25
CA ASN A 523 -29.07 4.92 14.32
C ASN A 523 -29.40 3.46 14.01
N ILE A 524 -29.81 3.16 12.77
CA ILE A 524 -30.18 1.78 12.41
C ILE A 524 -28.98 0.84 12.28
N LEU A 525 -27.78 1.40 12.05
CA LEU A 525 -26.53 0.64 12.04
C LEU A 525 -25.94 0.41 13.44
N GLY A 526 -26.59 0.86 14.52
CA GLY A 526 -26.03 0.81 15.88
C GLY A 526 -25.62 -0.59 16.36
N ASP A 527 -26.25 -1.64 15.83
CA ASP A 527 -25.95 -3.04 16.14
C ASP A 527 -24.57 -3.51 15.63
N MET A 528 -23.95 -2.78 14.71
CA MET A 528 -22.69 -3.15 14.07
C MET A 528 -21.47 -2.34 14.56
N ASN A 529 -21.66 -1.42 15.52
CA ASN A 529 -20.58 -0.51 15.95
C ASN A 529 -19.43 -1.19 16.71
N GLN A 530 -19.62 -2.42 17.21
CA GLN A 530 -18.59 -3.24 17.83
C GLN A 530 -18.01 -4.30 16.89
N HIS A 531 -18.41 -4.32 15.62
CA HIS A 531 -17.93 -5.33 14.68
C HIS A 531 -16.40 -5.17 14.46
N PRO A 532 -15.58 -6.24 14.54
CA PRO A 532 -14.12 -6.12 14.50
C PRO A 532 -13.60 -5.36 13.27
N ARG A 533 -14.18 -5.61 12.09
CA ARG A 533 -13.79 -4.92 10.86
C ARG A 533 -14.15 -3.44 10.88
N VAL A 534 -15.30 -3.09 11.47
CA VAL A 534 -15.80 -1.71 11.58
C VAL A 534 -14.90 -0.92 12.55
N LEU A 535 -14.53 -1.53 13.68
CA LEU A 535 -13.59 -0.94 14.64
C LEU A 535 -12.24 -0.66 14.00
N VAL A 536 -11.66 -1.63 13.30
CA VAL A 536 -10.35 -1.44 12.64
C VAL A 536 -10.44 -0.42 11.51
N CYS A 537 -11.51 -0.44 10.71
CA CYS A 537 -11.72 0.54 9.67
C CYS A 537 -11.85 1.96 10.24
N SER A 538 -12.50 2.13 11.38
CA SER A 538 -12.61 3.44 12.06
C SER A 538 -11.25 4.00 12.50
N GLN A 539 -10.26 3.15 12.78
CA GLN A 539 -8.90 3.57 13.15
C GLN A 539 -8.07 4.03 11.93
N VAL A 540 -8.43 3.58 10.72
CA VAL A 540 -7.77 3.98 9.47
C VAL A 540 -8.16 5.41 9.06
N VAL A 541 -9.40 5.81 9.33
CA VAL A 541 -9.95 7.10 8.86
C VAL A 541 -9.13 8.31 9.30
N PRO A 542 -8.73 8.49 10.58
CA PRO A 542 -7.94 9.66 10.98
C PRO A 542 -6.59 9.77 10.26
N VAL A 543 -5.97 8.65 9.89
CA VAL A 543 -4.70 8.62 9.13
C VAL A 543 -4.93 9.16 7.73
N LEU A 544 -5.93 8.60 7.03
CA LEU A 544 -6.27 9.02 5.67
C LEU A 544 -6.79 10.46 5.59
N LEU A 545 -7.53 10.92 6.61
CA LEU A 545 -7.98 12.31 6.68
C LEU A 545 -6.82 13.29 6.77
N ARG A 546 -5.74 12.96 7.47
CA ARG A 546 -4.54 13.83 7.52
C ARG A 546 -3.92 13.97 6.14
N ILE A 547 -3.72 12.85 5.43
CA ILE A 547 -3.21 12.86 4.05
C ILE A 547 -4.13 13.66 3.13
N TRP A 548 -5.45 13.50 3.28
CA TRP A 548 -6.43 14.27 2.53
C TRP A 548 -6.27 15.78 2.76
N PHE A 549 -6.12 16.20 4.03
CA PHE A 549 -5.91 17.61 4.36
C PHE A 549 -4.56 18.13 3.86
N ASP A 550 -3.50 17.34 3.96
CA ASP A 550 -2.17 17.74 3.48
C ASP A 550 -2.22 18.07 1.98
N VAL A 551 -2.83 17.20 1.17
CA VAL A 551 -3.01 17.43 -0.28
C VAL A 551 -3.90 18.65 -0.55
N VAL A 552 -5.05 18.73 0.11
CA VAL A 552 -6.02 19.81 -0.14
C VAL A 552 -5.48 21.17 0.28
N LEU A 553 -4.78 21.27 1.41
CA LEU A 553 -4.24 22.54 1.86
C LEU A 553 -3.11 23.04 0.97
N ASP A 554 -2.36 22.15 0.32
CA ASP A 554 -1.26 22.50 -0.58
C ASP A 554 -1.72 22.85 -2.00
N ASP A 555 -2.71 22.15 -2.55
CA ASP A 555 -3.07 22.27 -3.97
C ASP A 555 -4.45 22.90 -4.25
N ALA A 556 -5.35 23.01 -3.26
CA ALA A 556 -6.71 23.46 -3.53
C ALA A 556 -6.84 24.97 -3.70
N SER A 557 -7.77 25.38 -4.59
CA SER A 557 -8.15 26.78 -4.77
C SER A 557 -8.90 27.36 -3.56
N SER A 558 -8.79 28.68 -3.35
CA SER A 558 -9.57 29.39 -2.32
C SER A 558 -11.09 29.15 -2.46
N ASP A 559 -11.61 29.08 -3.69
CA ASP A 559 -13.04 28.81 -3.92
C ASP A 559 -13.43 27.44 -3.37
N PHE A 560 -12.63 26.40 -3.64
CA PHE A 560 -12.86 25.06 -3.08
C PHE A 560 -12.83 25.06 -1.55
N LEU A 561 -11.83 25.70 -0.95
CA LEU A 561 -11.67 25.75 0.50
C LEU A 561 -12.80 26.54 1.18
N SER A 562 -13.34 27.57 0.52
CA SER A 562 -14.55 28.27 0.94
C SER A 562 -15.78 27.34 0.98
N HIS A 563 -15.93 26.43 0.01
CA HIS A 563 -17.00 25.41 0.05
C HIS A 563 -16.76 24.31 1.10
N LEU A 564 -15.50 24.07 1.49
CA LEU A 564 -15.16 23.06 2.48
C LEU A 564 -15.59 23.47 3.90
N ILE A 565 -15.54 24.75 4.26
CA ILE A 565 -15.86 25.20 5.63
C ILE A 565 -17.27 24.75 6.08
N PRO A 566 -18.36 25.03 5.34
CA PRO A 566 -19.69 24.56 5.73
C PRO A 566 -19.75 23.04 5.93
N VAL A 567 -19.07 22.29 5.06
CA VAL A 567 -18.96 20.84 5.14
C VAL A 567 -18.28 20.41 6.44
N LEU A 568 -17.18 21.05 6.85
CA LEU A 568 -16.53 20.77 8.14
C LEU A 568 -17.46 21.06 9.32
N LEU A 569 -18.15 22.21 9.30
CA LEU A 569 -19.08 22.62 10.36
C LEU A 569 -20.18 21.58 10.56
N GLU A 570 -20.79 21.11 9.47
CA GLU A 570 -21.84 20.09 9.50
C GLU A 570 -21.30 18.72 9.94
N ARG A 571 -20.23 18.24 9.29
CA ARG A 571 -19.73 16.87 9.47
C ARG A 571 -19.15 16.60 10.86
N THR A 572 -18.73 17.64 11.60
CA THR A 572 -18.34 17.49 13.02
C THR A 572 -19.46 16.89 13.90
N ALA A 573 -20.72 17.13 13.55
CA ALA A 573 -21.89 16.61 14.25
C ALA A 573 -22.27 15.20 13.80
N PHE A 574 -22.16 14.92 12.50
CA PHE A 574 -22.70 13.71 11.87
C PHE A 574 -21.63 12.64 11.67
N LEU A 575 -21.12 12.08 12.76
CA LEU A 575 -20.17 10.95 12.74
C LEU A 575 -20.83 9.69 13.29
N TYR A 576 -20.59 8.55 12.65
CA TYR A 576 -21.11 7.26 13.12
C TYR A 576 -20.59 6.93 14.53
N ASN A 577 -21.46 6.39 15.38
CA ASN A 577 -21.18 6.21 16.81
C ASN A 577 -20.39 4.92 17.07
N ILE A 578 -19.05 5.05 17.06
CA ILE A 578 -18.08 4.00 17.37
C ILE A 578 -17.19 4.49 18.53
N PRO A 579 -16.81 3.63 19.50
CA PRO A 579 -15.92 4.02 20.59
C PRO A 579 -14.59 4.61 20.08
N GLY A 580 -14.21 5.78 20.59
CA GLY A 580 -12.97 6.49 20.23
C GLY A 580 -13.02 7.25 18.89
N TYR A 581 -13.64 6.66 17.87
CA TYR A 581 -13.68 7.18 16.50
C TYR A 581 -14.08 8.66 16.38
N GLN A 582 -15.20 9.07 17.01
CA GLN A 582 -15.68 10.45 16.91
C GLN A 582 -14.68 11.45 17.49
N GLY A 583 -13.98 11.10 18.58
CA GLY A 583 -12.98 11.94 19.19
C GLY A 583 -11.76 12.12 18.30
N ASP A 584 -11.25 11.02 17.73
CA ASP A 584 -10.08 11.04 16.86
C ASP A 584 -10.33 11.85 15.58
N VAL A 585 -11.50 11.67 14.94
CA VAL A 585 -11.88 12.45 13.76
C VAL A 585 -12.05 13.92 14.12
N ARG A 586 -12.81 14.25 15.17
CA ARG A 586 -13.03 15.66 15.56
C ARG A 586 -11.72 16.37 15.91
N LYS A 587 -10.74 15.66 16.47
CA LYS A 587 -9.40 16.19 16.70
C LYS A 587 -8.72 16.56 15.38
N VAL A 588 -8.71 15.67 14.39
CA VAL A 588 -8.15 15.97 13.05
C VAL A 588 -8.85 17.17 12.41
N LEU A 589 -10.19 17.25 12.48
CA LEU A 589 -10.94 18.40 11.97
C LEU A 589 -10.61 19.70 12.71
N ALA A 590 -10.46 19.63 14.04
CA ALA A 590 -10.17 20.78 14.89
C ALA A 590 -8.75 21.33 14.66
N GLU A 591 -7.77 20.46 14.45
CA GLU A 591 -6.42 20.85 14.07
C GLU A 591 -6.43 21.52 12.69
N ASN A 592 -7.08 20.90 11.70
CA ASN A 592 -7.02 21.36 10.32
C ASN A 592 -7.86 22.63 10.02
N VAL A 593 -8.95 22.90 10.75
CA VAL A 593 -9.68 24.17 10.58
C VAL A 593 -8.81 25.37 10.93
N VAL A 594 -7.90 25.23 11.91
CA VAL A 594 -6.93 26.29 12.26
C VAL A 594 -5.89 26.45 11.17
N HIS A 595 -5.32 25.35 10.66
CA HIS A 595 -4.32 25.39 9.59
C HIS A 595 -4.91 26.03 8.33
N LEU A 596 -6.12 25.62 7.95
CA LEU A 596 -6.86 26.17 6.82
C LEU A 596 -7.05 27.68 6.95
N LEU A 597 -7.67 28.15 8.05
CA LEU A 597 -7.96 29.58 8.21
C LEU A 597 -6.70 30.43 8.42
N LYS A 598 -5.61 29.87 8.97
CA LYS A 598 -4.32 30.57 9.03
C LYS A 598 -3.67 30.72 7.65
N LYS A 599 -3.74 29.68 6.81
CA LYS A 599 -3.15 29.69 5.46
C LYS A 599 -3.97 30.55 4.50
N TYR A 600 -5.29 30.56 4.66
CA TYR A 600 -6.25 31.27 3.82
C TYR A 600 -7.25 32.09 4.66
N PRO A 601 -6.81 33.20 5.28
CA PRO A 601 -7.64 34.01 6.17
C PRO A 601 -8.85 34.66 5.47
N GLU A 602 -8.79 34.84 4.15
CA GLU A 602 -9.88 35.37 3.33
C GLU A 602 -11.18 34.56 3.46
N ILE A 603 -11.06 33.25 3.71
CA ILE A 603 -12.19 32.33 3.83
C ILE A 603 -13.07 32.67 5.04
N LEU A 604 -12.47 33.22 6.11
CA LEU A 604 -13.24 33.69 7.28
C LEU A 604 -14.30 34.73 6.89
N TYR A 605 -14.03 35.52 5.85
CA TYR A 605 -14.94 36.55 5.34
C TYR A 605 -15.90 35.97 4.32
N ASP A 606 -15.44 35.08 3.44
CA ASP A 606 -16.27 34.41 2.43
C ASP A 606 -17.38 33.58 3.10
N GLN A 607 -17.07 32.91 4.21
CA GLN A 607 -17.98 32.02 4.95
C GLN A 607 -18.44 32.62 6.29
N ALA A 608 -18.43 33.95 6.40
CA ALA A 608 -18.76 34.63 7.66
C ALA A 608 -20.19 34.33 8.17
N SER A 609 -21.17 34.14 7.28
CA SER A 609 -22.54 33.75 7.68
C SER A 609 -22.56 32.38 8.35
N GLU A 610 -22.03 31.36 7.67
CA GLU A 610 -22.00 29.97 8.13
C GLU A 610 -21.23 29.83 9.45
N ILE A 611 -20.09 30.50 9.57
CA ILE A 611 -19.28 30.51 10.79
C ILE A 611 -20.06 31.14 11.96
N LYS A 612 -20.73 32.28 11.75
CA LYS A 612 -21.51 32.93 12.81
C LYS A 612 -22.73 32.10 13.22
N ASP A 613 -23.43 31.52 12.26
CA ASP A 613 -24.61 30.69 12.50
C ASP A 613 -24.23 29.42 13.26
N PHE A 614 -23.03 28.87 13.00
CA PHE A 614 -22.47 27.81 13.82
C PHE A 614 -22.12 28.27 15.25
N LEU A 615 -21.44 29.42 15.37
CA LEU A 615 -20.93 29.94 16.65
C LEU A 615 -22.02 30.48 17.59
N ILE A 616 -23.19 30.87 17.09
CA ILE A 616 -24.26 31.42 17.95
C ILE A 616 -24.97 30.33 18.77
N SER A 617 -24.87 29.06 18.38
CA SER A 617 -25.65 27.96 18.96
C SER A 617 -24.84 27.15 19.98
N PRO A 618 -25.24 27.07 21.26
CA PRO A 618 -24.51 26.29 22.28
C PRO A 618 -24.54 24.77 22.00
N ARG A 619 -25.52 24.29 21.22
CA ARG A 619 -25.59 22.88 20.77
C ARG A 619 -24.38 22.48 19.91
N ASN A 620 -23.67 23.45 19.36
CA ASN A 620 -22.46 23.24 18.58
C ASN A 620 -21.19 23.00 19.42
N ILE A 621 -21.29 23.08 20.75
CA ILE A 621 -20.17 22.87 21.66
C ILE A 621 -20.11 21.41 22.13
N SER A 622 -21.24 20.81 22.49
CA SER A 622 -21.29 19.47 23.10
C SER A 622 -20.63 18.40 22.22
N GLY A 623 -19.61 17.73 22.75
CA GLY A 623 -18.80 16.73 22.05
C GLY A 623 -17.89 17.26 20.96
N ARG A 624 -17.87 18.57 20.70
CA ARG A 624 -17.12 19.27 19.64
C ARG A 624 -16.33 20.45 20.22
N GLU A 625 -15.99 20.40 21.51
CA GLU A 625 -15.46 21.51 22.28
C GLU A 625 -14.17 22.08 21.68
N GLU A 626 -13.26 21.21 21.23
CA GLU A 626 -11.98 21.62 20.66
C GLU A 626 -12.15 22.31 19.30
N PHE A 627 -12.96 21.73 18.41
CA PHE A 627 -13.28 22.33 17.11
C PHE A 627 -13.94 23.71 17.29
N PHE A 628 -14.92 23.80 18.20
CA PHE A 628 -15.60 25.04 18.53
C PHE A 628 -14.63 26.10 19.08
N ALA A 629 -13.80 25.73 20.07
CA ALA A 629 -12.81 26.62 20.66
C ALA A 629 -11.80 27.13 19.62
N ASN A 630 -11.37 26.27 18.71
CA ASN A 630 -10.44 26.62 17.64
C ASN A 630 -11.06 27.59 16.64
N LEU A 631 -12.35 27.43 16.32
CA LEU A 631 -13.06 28.37 15.45
C LEU A 631 -13.24 29.74 16.12
N VAL A 632 -13.63 29.77 17.41
CA VAL A 632 -13.69 31.01 18.21
C VAL A 632 -12.33 31.70 18.28
N TRP A 633 -11.26 30.91 18.42
CA TRP A 633 -9.89 31.43 18.40
C TRP A 633 -9.55 32.05 17.04
N CYS A 634 -9.85 31.36 15.93
CA CYS A 634 -9.62 31.85 14.57
C CYS A 634 -10.34 33.18 14.32
N VAL A 635 -11.60 33.32 14.76
CA VAL A 635 -12.33 34.59 14.66
C VAL A 635 -11.62 35.70 15.43
N GLY A 636 -11.20 35.44 16.67
CA GLY A 636 -10.52 36.43 17.51
C GLY A 636 -9.16 36.86 16.94
N GLU A 637 -8.41 35.91 16.40
CA GLU A 637 -7.08 36.12 15.84
C GLU A 637 -7.14 36.78 14.46
N LEU A 638 -7.82 36.13 13.51
CA LEU A 638 -7.71 36.40 12.08
C LEU A 638 -8.63 37.52 11.59
N CYS A 639 -9.69 37.86 12.33
CA CYS A 639 -10.56 38.98 11.96
C CYS A 639 -9.81 40.31 12.16
N SER A 640 -9.07 40.74 11.14
CA SER A 640 -8.20 41.91 11.16
C SER A 640 -7.87 42.39 9.75
N VAL A 641 -7.70 43.70 9.58
CA VAL A 641 -7.20 44.31 8.33
C VAL A 641 -5.79 43.79 7.96
N ARG A 642 -5.05 43.26 8.94
CA ARG A 642 -3.73 42.65 8.70
C ARG A 642 -3.79 41.40 7.82
N HIS A 643 -4.88 40.65 7.87
CA HIS A 643 -5.02 39.38 7.17
C HIS A 643 -5.89 39.51 5.91
N ASP A 644 -6.91 40.38 5.92
CA ASP A 644 -7.73 40.65 4.74
C ASP A 644 -8.21 42.12 4.73
N ASN A 645 -8.03 42.78 3.58
CA ASN A 645 -8.40 44.18 3.37
C ASN A 645 -9.91 44.44 3.44
N ARG A 646 -10.75 43.40 3.30
CA ARG A 646 -12.21 43.47 3.44
C ARG A 646 -12.67 43.58 4.90
N CYS A 647 -11.75 43.43 5.86
CA CYS A 647 -12.08 43.61 7.26
C CYS A 647 -12.52 45.06 7.56
N THR A 648 -13.76 45.21 8.03
CA THR A 648 -14.31 46.51 8.46
C THR A 648 -14.69 46.47 9.93
N ALA A 649 -14.85 47.65 10.54
CA ALA A 649 -15.39 47.77 11.89
C ALA A 649 -16.77 47.10 12.04
N GLU A 650 -17.59 47.12 10.97
CA GLU A 650 -18.88 46.44 10.94
C GLU A 650 -18.74 44.91 10.99
N THR A 651 -17.82 44.33 10.22
CA THR A 651 -17.54 42.89 10.27
C THR A 651 -17.04 42.45 11.64
N ILE A 652 -16.12 43.21 12.25
CA ILE A 652 -15.63 42.96 13.61
C ILE A 652 -16.80 43.01 14.61
N THR A 653 -17.66 44.02 14.50
CA THR A 653 -18.84 44.17 15.36
C THR A 653 -19.81 43.00 15.23
N ARG A 654 -20.07 42.52 14.01
CA ARG A 654 -20.97 41.37 13.80
C ARG A 654 -20.45 40.08 14.44
N PHE A 655 -19.15 39.79 14.32
CA PHE A 655 -18.56 38.64 15.02
C PHE A 655 -18.56 38.84 16.54
N PHE A 656 -18.27 40.05 17.00
CA PHE A 656 -18.34 40.39 18.43
C PHE A 656 -19.74 40.16 18.98
N ASP A 657 -20.79 40.61 18.27
CA ASP A 657 -22.18 40.44 18.69
C ASP A 657 -22.54 38.96 18.82
N THR A 658 -22.14 38.12 17.85
CA THR A 658 -22.34 36.65 17.91
C THR A 658 -21.67 36.04 19.15
N LEU A 659 -20.39 36.37 19.40
CA LEU A 659 -19.67 35.82 20.55
C LEU A 659 -20.19 36.37 21.88
N GLU A 660 -20.61 37.63 21.93
CA GLU A 660 -21.17 38.27 23.12
C GLU A 660 -22.46 37.57 23.56
N VAL A 661 -23.38 37.31 22.62
CA VAL A 661 -24.64 36.62 22.91
C VAL A 661 -24.37 35.24 23.52
N LEU A 662 -23.53 34.43 22.87
CA LEU A 662 -23.19 33.11 23.37
C LEU A 662 -22.50 33.16 24.74
N THR A 663 -21.60 34.13 24.96
CA THR A 663 -20.87 34.23 26.22
C THR A 663 -21.80 34.54 27.39
N TYR A 664 -22.83 35.37 27.18
CA TYR A 664 -23.85 35.60 28.19
C TYR A 664 -24.72 34.37 28.43
N GLU A 665 -25.11 33.66 27.37
CA GLU A 665 -25.90 32.42 27.50
C GLU A 665 -25.15 31.39 28.35
N LEU A 666 -23.90 31.08 27.99
CA LEU A 666 -23.07 30.11 28.72
C LEU A 666 -22.74 30.55 30.15
N SER A 667 -22.59 31.84 30.40
CA SER A 667 -22.31 32.35 31.76
C SER A 667 -23.56 32.42 32.64
N GLY A 668 -24.75 32.47 32.02
CA GLY A 668 -26.04 32.50 32.70
C GLY A 668 -26.65 31.12 32.98
N MET A 669 -26.17 30.06 32.32
CA MET A 669 -26.63 28.70 32.56
C MET A 669 -26.18 28.18 33.94
N SER A 670 -27.03 27.37 34.57
CA SER A 670 -26.68 26.69 35.83
C SER A 670 -25.47 25.77 35.65
N SER A 671 -24.55 25.79 36.62
CA SER A 671 -23.29 25.01 36.55
C SER A 671 -23.50 23.50 36.41
N ALA A 672 -24.63 22.97 36.89
CA ALA A 672 -25.01 21.57 36.73
C ALA A 672 -25.34 21.24 35.26
N ASN A 673 -26.22 22.03 34.64
CA ASN A 673 -26.63 21.85 33.24
C ASN A 673 -25.44 22.03 32.27
N LEU A 674 -24.54 22.98 32.56
CA LEU A 674 -23.33 23.20 31.76
C LEU A 674 -22.37 22.01 31.78
N LYS A 675 -22.22 21.32 32.92
CA LYS A 675 -21.33 20.15 33.05
C LYS A 675 -21.93 18.87 32.46
N GLU A 676 -23.24 18.77 32.41
CA GLU A 676 -23.92 17.66 31.72
C GLU A 676 -23.78 17.76 30.21
N GLU A 677 -23.76 18.99 29.66
CA GLU A 677 -23.68 19.21 28.20
C GLU A 677 -22.24 19.40 27.68
N ILE A 678 -21.33 19.96 28.48
CA ILE A 678 -19.98 20.37 28.05
C ILE A 678 -18.94 19.83 29.03
N SER A 679 -17.94 19.10 28.51
CA SER A 679 -16.94 18.46 29.36
C SER A 679 -16.02 19.47 30.08
N ASN A 680 -15.72 20.61 29.44
CA ASN A 680 -14.89 21.68 30.03
C ASN A 680 -15.41 23.09 29.68
N PRO A 681 -16.48 23.57 30.33
CA PRO A 681 -17.09 24.86 30.01
C PRO A 681 -16.17 26.04 30.35
N SER A 682 -15.32 25.90 31.37
CA SER A 682 -14.39 26.96 31.80
C SER A 682 -13.37 27.35 30.72
N LYS A 683 -12.86 26.36 29.97
CA LYS A 683 -11.94 26.58 28.85
C LYS A 683 -12.65 27.34 27.72
N ILE A 684 -13.87 26.95 27.36
CA ILE A 684 -14.66 27.62 26.32
C ILE A 684 -14.93 29.08 26.69
N ILE A 685 -15.35 29.35 27.93
CA ILE A 685 -15.58 30.72 28.42
C ILE A 685 -14.28 31.55 28.36
N CYS A 686 -13.13 30.99 28.75
CA CYS A 686 -11.84 31.67 28.64
C CYS A 686 -11.46 32.02 27.19
N MET A 687 -11.74 31.10 26.25
CA MET A 687 -11.51 31.33 24.83
C MET A 687 -12.42 32.44 24.29
N LEU A 688 -13.71 32.42 24.63
CA LEU A 688 -14.67 33.46 24.27
C LEU A 688 -14.24 34.83 24.81
N MET A 689 -13.92 34.92 26.10
CA MET A 689 -13.43 36.16 26.73
C MET A 689 -12.18 36.70 26.02
N SER A 690 -11.24 35.82 25.68
CA SER A 690 -10.00 36.20 25.00
C SER A 690 -10.28 36.69 23.57
N SER A 691 -11.10 35.99 22.78
CA SER A 691 -11.47 36.39 21.42
C SER A 691 -12.27 37.69 21.39
N ILE A 692 -13.23 37.87 22.30
CA ILE A 692 -14.00 39.13 22.44
C ILE A 692 -13.06 40.29 22.76
N SER A 693 -12.09 40.09 23.66
CA SER A 693 -11.11 41.12 24.02
C SER A 693 -10.21 41.48 22.84
N LYS A 694 -9.78 40.49 22.04
CA LYS A 694 -9.04 40.72 20.79
C LYS A 694 -9.84 41.55 19.80
N LEU A 695 -11.09 41.18 19.51
CA LEU A 695 -11.97 41.95 18.63
C LEU A 695 -12.18 43.39 19.14
N ALA A 696 -12.42 43.57 20.43
CA ALA A 696 -12.61 44.91 21.02
C ALA A 696 -11.35 45.77 20.96
N SER A 697 -10.15 45.18 21.10
CA SER A 697 -8.90 45.92 20.96
C SER A 697 -8.64 46.40 19.52
N LYS A 698 -9.23 45.74 18.50
CA LYS A 698 -9.18 46.13 17.09
C LYS A 698 -10.24 47.17 16.71
N CYS A 699 -11.36 47.24 17.45
CA CYS A 699 -12.44 48.20 17.25
C CYS A 699 -12.80 48.88 18.58
N GLN A 700 -12.26 50.08 18.82
CA GLN A 700 -12.31 50.75 20.13
C GLN A 700 -13.74 51.02 20.63
N ASP A 701 -14.71 51.17 19.73
CA ASP A 701 -16.12 51.39 20.06
C ASP A 701 -16.72 50.20 20.84
N LEU A 702 -16.13 49.01 20.73
CA LEU A 702 -16.59 47.79 21.41
C LEU A 702 -15.97 47.63 22.82
N ILE A 703 -14.95 48.40 23.17
CA ILE A 703 -14.24 48.28 24.46
C ILE A 703 -15.18 48.41 25.67
N PRO A 704 -16.08 49.41 25.75
CA PRO A 704 -16.99 49.54 26.89
C PRO A 704 -17.92 48.33 27.05
N ARG A 705 -18.42 47.79 25.93
CA ARG A 705 -19.27 46.57 25.90
C ARG A 705 -18.48 45.36 26.38
N SER A 706 -17.25 45.18 25.89
CA SER A 706 -16.36 44.09 26.30
C SER A 706 -16.05 44.12 27.80
N ILE A 707 -15.70 45.28 28.36
CA ILE A 707 -15.46 45.43 29.81
C ILE A 707 -16.71 45.09 30.63
N LEU A 708 -17.90 45.53 30.19
CA LEU A 708 -19.17 45.21 30.85
C LEU A 708 -19.42 43.70 30.85
N LEU A 709 -19.23 43.04 29.70
CA LEU A 709 -19.37 41.60 29.55
C LEU A 709 -18.43 40.85 30.48
N LEU A 710 -17.12 41.15 30.45
CA LEU A 710 -16.11 40.50 31.29
C LEU A 710 -16.43 40.68 32.79
N THR A 711 -16.90 41.86 33.18
CA THR A 711 -17.31 42.15 34.56
C THR A 711 -18.51 41.31 34.99
N LYS A 712 -19.48 41.11 34.10
CA LYS A 712 -20.66 40.25 34.37
C LYS A 712 -20.27 38.78 34.46
N VAL A 713 -19.44 38.29 33.54
CA VAL A 713 -18.92 36.92 33.57
C VAL A 713 -18.18 36.66 34.89
N ALA A 714 -17.27 37.55 35.29
CA ALA A 714 -16.54 37.44 36.56
C ALA A 714 -17.48 37.34 37.77
N LYS A 715 -18.53 38.18 37.82
CA LYS A 715 -19.54 38.13 38.90
C LYS A 715 -20.36 36.84 38.90
N GLN A 716 -20.78 36.36 37.73
CA GLN A 716 -21.57 35.13 37.59
C GLN A 716 -20.75 33.90 37.97
N GLN A 717 -19.47 33.85 37.57
CA GLN A 717 -18.57 32.76 37.94
C GLN A 717 -18.19 32.80 39.42
N GLN A 718 -18.24 33.96 40.09
CA GLN A 718 -18.08 34.01 41.55
C GLN A 718 -19.20 33.28 42.31
N THR A 719 -20.39 33.19 41.72
CA THR A 719 -21.56 32.50 42.29
C THR A 719 -21.74 31.06 41.78
N SER A 720 -20.85 30.56 40.92
CA SER A 720 -20.95 29.22 40.34
C SER A 720 -20.46 28.12 41.29
N PHE A 721 -20.95 26.89 41.10
CA PHE A 721 -20.57 25.70 41.90
C PHE A 721 -19.34 24.96 41.33
N LEU A 722 -18.43 25.68 40.68
CA LEU A 722 -17.18 25.14 40.14
C LEU A 722 -16.11 24.98 41.26
N ASP A 723 -15.08 24.18 40.99
CA ASP A 723 -13.91 24.13 41.88
C ASP A 723 -13.31 25.53 42.05
N THR A 724 -12.85 25.81 43.27
CA THR A 724 -12.38 27.16 43.65
C THR A 724 -11.21 27.61 42.77
N GLU A 725 -10.28 26.70 42.44
CA GLU A 725 -9.16 26.99 41.54
C GLU A 725 -9.59 27.38 40.12
N ILE A 726 -10.55 26.65 39.55
CA ILE A 726 -11.07 26.91 38.20
C ILE A 726 -11.80 28.25 38.18
N LYS A 727 -12.60 28.52 39.21
CA LYS A 727 -13.28 29.81 39.38
C LYS A 727 -12.28 30.96 39.46
N ASP A 728 -11.26 30.83 40.30
CA ASP A 728 -10.24 31.88 40.48
C ASP A 728 -9.45 32.10 39.19
N ALA A 729 -9.17 31.05 38.42
CA ALA A 729 -8.53 31.18 37.11
C ALA A 729 -9.40 31.95 36.09
N VAL A 730 -10.70 31.61 35.98
CA VAL A 730 -11.62 32.28 35.04
C VAL A 730 -11.85 33.75 35.45
N VAL A 731 -12.06 34.01 36.75
CA VAL A 731 -12.24 35.36 37.29
C VAL A 731 -10.95 36.19 37.16
N GLY A 732 -9.80 35.59 37.47
CA GLY A 732 -8.49 36.20 37.29
C GLY A 732 -8.27 36.59 35.84
N ARG A 733 -8.54 35.68 34.89
CA ARG A 733 -8.44 35.95 33.45
C ARG A 733 -9.35 37.10 33.01
N ALA A 734 -10.60 37.13 33.48
CA ALA A 734 -11.51 38.23 33.19
C ALA A 734 -10.96 39.58 33.70
N GLN A 735 -10.40 39.61 34.91
CA GLN A 735 -9.84 40.82 35.51
C GLN A 735 -8.57 41.30 34.79
N GLU A 736 -7.70 40.39 34.33
CA GLU A 736 -6.55 40.69 33.47
C GLU A 736 -6.99 41.39 32.18
N LEU A 737 -7.96 40.80 31.48
CA LEU A 737 -8.49 41.34 30.22
C LEU A 737 -9.16 42.69 30.42
N ILE A 738 -9.94 42.89 31.49
CA ILE A 738 -10.52 44.19 31.86
C ILE A 738 -9.42 45.23 32.06
N ASN A 739 -8.35 44.88 32.78
CA ASN A 739 -7.27 45.81 33.07
C ASN A 739 -6.48 46.18 31.81
N LEU A 740 -6.29 45.23 30.89
CA LEU A 740 -5.69 45.51 29.58
C LEU A 740 -6.56 46.45 28.75
N LEU A 741 -7.86 46.16 28.62
CA LEU A 741 -8.78 46.94 27.78
C LEU A 741 -8.99 48.38 28.26
N LYS A 742 -8.73 48.68 29.54
CA LYS A 742 -8.68 50.07 30.06
C LYS A 742 -7.54 50.89 29.47
N LEU A 743 -6.57 50.25 28.81
CA LEU A 743 -5.45 50.87 28.11
C LEU A 743 -5.50 50.50 26.61
N PRO A 744 -6.40 51.09 25.80
CA PRO A 744 -6.74 50.62 24.44
C PRO A 744 -5.53 50.40 23.51
N ASN A 745 -4.61 51.38 23.47
CA ASN A 745 -3.42 51.29 22.63
C ASN A 745 -2.49 50.16 23.04
N PHE A 746 -2.36 49.91 24.35
CA PHE A 746 -1.56 48.81 24.89
C PHE A 746 -2.25 47.46 24.67
N ALA A 747 -3.57 47.41 24.87
CA ALA A 747 -4.38 46.21 24.64
C ALA A 747 -4.22 45.68 23.21
N ASN A 748 -4.27 46.55 22.21
CA ASN A 748 -4.11 46.13 20.82
C ASN A 748 -2.74 45.51 20.53
N VAL A 749 -1.66 46.07 21.10
CA VAL A 749 -0.29 45.54 20.94
C VAL A 749 -0.11 44.20 21.65
N VAL A 750 -0.64 44.04 22.86
CA VAL A 750 -0.49 42.82 23.66
C VAL A 750 -1.38 41.69 23.16
N LEU A 751 -2.62 42.00 22.78
CA LEU A 751 -3.59 41.01 22.36
C LEU A 751 -3.46 40.64 20.88
N ASN A 752 -2.92 41.54 20.05
CA ASN A 752 -2.63 41.33 18.64
C ASN A 752 -1.17 41.71 18.34
N PRO A 753 -0.19 40.96 18.87
CA PRO A 753 1.22 41.20 18.58
C PRO A 753 1.47 41.14 17.07
N ASP A 754 2.49 41.85 16.61
CA ASP A 754 2.95 41.76 15.22
C ASP A 754 3.78 40.48 15.03
N ASP A 755 3.73 39.84 13.85
CA ASP A 755 4.56 38.66 13.54
C ASP A 755 6.07 39.01 13.65
N GLU A 756 6.39 40.29 13.47
CA GLU A 756 7.74 40.82 13.66
C GLU A 756 8.25 40.79 15.11
N ILE A 757 7.36 40.64 16.10
CA ILE A 757 7.72 40.45 17.51
C ILE A 757 8.32 39.05 17.71
N GLU A 758 7.78 38.02 17.05
CA GLU A 758 8.29 36.64 17.12
C GLU A 758 9.62 36.46 16.36
N THR A 759 9.81 37.18 15.25
CA THR A 759 11.09 37.21 14.51
C THR A 759 12.17 38.08 15.19
N GLY A 760 11.83 38.74 16.31
CA GLY A 760 12.74 39.56 17.11
C GLY A 760 13.19 40.86 16.46
N ARG A 761 12.54 41.31 15.37
CA ARG A 761 12.87 42.58 14.71
C ARG A 761 12.60 43.80 15.58
N TRP A 762 11.57 43.73 16.42
CA TRP A 762 11.24 44.78 17.40
C TRP A 762 12.31 44.93 18.51
N HIS A 763 13.24 43.99 18.61
CA HIS A 763 14.33 43.99 19.58
C HIS A 763 15.67 44.52 19.04
N ARG A 764 15.68 45.10 17.82
CA ARG A 764 16.89 45.77 17.28
C ARG A 764 17.06 47.22 17.75
N ASP A 765 16.10 47.76 18.50
CA ASP A 765 16.29 49.04 19.19
C ASP A 765 17.03 48.84 20.52
N ASN A 766 18.16 49.54 20.67
CA ASN A 766 19.08 49.47 21.81
C ASN A 766 18.47 49.91 23.16
N THR A 767 17.17 50.21 23.21
CA THR A 767 16.43 50.72 24.38
C THR A 767 15.39 49.74 24.92
N SER A 768 15.22 48.56 24.33
CA SER A 768 14.15 47.65 24.74
C SER A 768 14.37 47.01 26.12
N LEU A 769 13.31 46.97 26.92
CA LEU A 769 13.26 46.47 28.30
C LEU A 769 13.83 45.03 28.46
N PRO A 770 13.62 44.07 27.54
CA PRO A 770 14.15 42.71 27.67
C PRO A 770 15.69 42.63 27.58
N ILE A 771 16.34 43.47 26.78
CA ILE A 771 17.81 43.55 26.71
C ILE A 771 18.36 44.15 28.01
N THR A 772 17.67 45.15 28.56
CA THR A 772 18.01 45.76 29.84
C THR A 772 17.92 44.71 30.97
N LEU A 773 16.88 43.87 30.96
CA LEU A 773 16.72 42.77 31.92
C LEU A 773 17.77 41.66 31.74
N ARG A 774 18.14 41.30 30.49
CA ARG A 774 19.26 40.37 30.22
C ARG A 774 20.62 40.93 30.65
N CYS A 775 20.86 42.23 30.45
CA CYS A 775 22.07 42.90 30.94
C CYS A 775 22.13 42.91 32.48
N VAL A 776 21.00 43.20 33.14
CA VAL A 776 20.90 43.15 34.61
C VAL A 776 21.15 41.73 35.12
N GLN A 777 20.64 40.71 34.42
CA GLN A 777 20.87 39.30 34.77
C GLN A 777 22.35 38.88 34.56
N HIS A 778 23.02 39.42 33.54
CA HIS A 778 24.47 39.23 33.32
C HIS A 778 25.37 40.04 34.27
N ILE A 779 24.85 41.08 34.93
CA ILE A 779 25.57 41.86 35.95
C ILE A 779 25.37 41.24 37.34
N LEU A 780 24.26 40.53 37.55
CA LEU A 780 23.93 39.84 38.81
C LEU A 780 24.37 38.37 38.86
N SER A 781 24.91 37.84 37.75
CA SER A 781 25.69 36.59 37.70
C SER A 781 27.17 36.92 37.57
#